data_AF-A0A938IJM4-F1
#
_entry.id   AF-A0A938IJM4-F1
#
_cell.length_a   1.000
_cell.length_b   1.000
_cell.length_c   1.000
_cell.angle_alpha   90.00
_cell.angle_beta   90.00
_cell.angle_gamma   90.00
#
_symmetry.space_group_name_H-M   'P 1'
#
loop_
_entity.id
_entity.type
_entity.pdbx_description
1 polymer ?
#
loop_
_entity_poly.entity_id
_entity_poly.type
_entity_poly.pdbx_seq_one_letter_code
_entity_poly.pdbx_strand_id
1 'polypeptide(L)'
;MRPTQPYRRRGSASFWLGLLMILLMAAGGVVGLLLLLGVNLNPFAAPREDPFMVRIPINSRPIPAYERVVREHLLNPATGGLMYQRVPPQSAVGMSITGVTGDGSHVEGRVESVRNVNDQVVFVLSDGREVPQNQTLELGGAIMNVNAIIGRVVKKDKRAGMGFQESSFFPQGTPEGIAGATPPGMRAVTLDATKLTGVHALNAGDQIDLMASVPVGEVGSFQSRHNSRLPGAALVAPASSKGPDSATEPMLLAHGAVVLKPVYVRNEATTSSSLTQGKRIQNVPKYEVAIAVAPDDVIPLQSALNKSLAITCIAHSMQPGDTTESVSIGAAAADEQPAPVTVRAILAYEVVSREAFVSPATRRARMEPVSQREIDRQGIITSLDEALGAVARHDIPAGRFLRKSDLLSDSIKPRSARGSEVESTDAATREAAYPAFRFSSGSARLASLQEPAAGPTPTTVGDRPAITRFVPPGYTAFAIPWNRVYGAEHLQIGDELDLLASYSLESEDEEEEVEKRPDGSTITRKRHDISTRETIRSWDESLGLRGEPWFVASGAIVVGPVGFPAPAAALRALGENANRQATGGNADSLSGPPLLIAVDDRDVETVAAALATRRVLFTAAFHPSDEKPEPEAGTKRIAIVAQDIAAYEQISDTVWNGNRRRPVSRAVASADARFEDALTVEQLRGFEFRVLRRAKRRGEFFTSDDFLPEGTGPGLAAAAGAGETIFAVADREIEGLDAFQANDLVAILVRGVVEPPTGVITHGFSLRRPVSAVVVPSARIVRRSQAGQTILAVPDADLTRLQAAWAASMTDDVGGNDSGRSHLLAVALPRGISPAAVNQGGEQRVADTVPPSHAPPPNRFVSSTDWTRQPDRSSESIPAFDPLGEIKLTEAIVGQRREWHAFAGEPGSSTSPRAPEWNFTRQ
;
A
#
# COMPACT_ATOMS: atom_id res chain seq x y z
N MET A 1 38.83 103.64 -10.28
CA MET A 1 37.59 103.06 -9.71
C MET A 1 37.41 103.62 -8.30
N ARG A 2 36.30 104.31 -8.04
CA ARG A 2 36.04 105.02 -6.77
C ARG A 2 35.42 104.06 -5.73
N PRO A 3 35.82 104.13 -4.45
CA PRO A 3 35.15 103.39 -3.37
C PRO A 3 33.90 104.14 -2.89
N THR A 4 32.77 103.44 -2.86
CA THR A 4 31.50 103.91 -2.28
C THR A 4 31.45 103.62 -0.78
N GLN A 5 31.25 104.66 0.03
CA GLN A 5 31.05 104.55 1.48
C GLN A 5 29.63 104.07 1.85
N PRO A 6 29.45 103.32 2.94
CA PRO A 6 28.14 102.90 3.42
C PRO A 6 27.43 104.00 4.23
N TYR A 7 26.14 104.19 3.91
CA TYR A 7 25.22 105.13 4.56
C TYR A 7 24.82 104.61 5.96
N ARG A 8 25.15 105.37 7.01
CA ARG A 8 24.66 105.15 8.39
C ARG A 8 23.16 105.49 8.46
N ARG A 9 22.28 104.48 8.54
CA ARG A 9 20.87 104.67 8.90
C ARG A 9 20.77 105.02 10.39
N ARG A 10 20.29 106.24 10.67
CA ARG A 10 19.91 106.74 11.99
C ARG A 10 18.66 105.96 12.43
N GLY A 11 18.80 105.07 13.43
CA GLY A 11 17.69 104.31 13.98
C GLY A 11 16.70 105.22 14.70
N SER A 12 15.51 105.43 14.12
CA SER A 12 14.39 106.10 14.78
C SER A 12 13.67 105.10 15.70
N ALA A 13 14.25 104.82 16.86
CA ALA A 13 13.62 104.01 17.90
C ALA A 13 12.27 104.58 18.36
N SER A 14 12.04 105.90 18.20
CA SER A 14 10.78 106.56 18.56
C SER A 14 9.60 106.18 17.67
N PHE A 15 9.82 105.91 16.38
CA PHE A 15 8.75 105.54 15.46
C PHE A 15 8.20 104.14 15.78
N TRP A 16 9.09 103.20 16.12
CA TRP A 16 8.70 101.85 16.53
C TRP A 16 7.98 101.84 17.88
N LEU A 17 8.35 102.71 18.81
CA LEU A 17 7.70 102.79 20.12
C LEU A 17 6.27 103.36 20.02
N GLY A 18 6.06 104.38 19.17
CA GLY A 18 4.73 104.93 18.90
C GLY A 18 3.80 103.93 18.21
N LEU A 19 4.33 103.20 17.21
CA LEU A 19 3.58 102.15 16.53
C LEU A 19 3.18 101.01 17.49
N LEU A 20 4.09 100.60 18.39
CA LEU A 20 3.82 99.56 19.39
C LEU A 20 2.67 99.95 20.33
N MET A 21 2.63 101.20 20.78
CA MET A 21 1.57 101.69 21.67
C MET A 21 0.18 101.72 20.99
N ILE A 22 0.12 102.12 19.73
CA ILE A 22 -1.14 102.09 18.95
C ILE A 22 -1.61 100.65 18.75
N LEU A 23 -0.68 99.73 18.48
CA LEU A 23 -0.98 98.30 18.29
C LEU A 23 -1.47 97.64 19.59
N LEU A 24 -0.90 98.02 20.74
CA LEU A 24 -1.36 97.57 22.06
C LEU A 24 -2.75 98.08 22.41
N MET A 25 -3.05 99.35 22.13
CA MET A 25 -4.40 99.92 22.31
C MET A 25 -5.43 99.23 21.41
N ALA A 26 -5.09 99.00 20.13
CA ALA A 26 -5.97 98.28 19.21
C ALA A 26 -6.18 96.83 19.65
N ALA A 27 -5.14 96.12 20.07
CA ALA A 27 -5.24 94.76 20.57
C ALA A 27 -6.07 94.68 21.86
N GLY A 28 -5.88 95.61 22.80
CA GLY A 28 -6.67 95.71 24.03
C GLY A 28 -8.15 95.98 23.75
N GLY A 29 -8.46 96.84 22.78
CA GLY A 29 -9.83 97.12 22.36
C GLY A 29 -10.53 95.90 21.77
N VAL A 30 -9.84 95.12 20.92
CA VAL A 30 -10.39 93.89 20.33
C VAL A 30 -10.63 92.81 21.40
N VAL A 31 -9.68 92.63 22.33
CA VAL A 31 -9.81 91.70 23.46
C VAL A 31 -10.97 92.11 24.38
N GLY A 32 -11.10 93.40 24.70
CA GLY A 32 -12.20 93.92 25.51
C GLY A 32 -13.57 93.73 24.85
N LEU A 33 -13.66 93.95 23.54
CA LEU A 33 -14.90 93.76 22.77
C LEU A 33 -15.32 92.27 22.73
N LEU A 34 -14.37 91.36 22.55
CA LEU A 34 -14.63 89.91 22.55
C LEU A 34 -15.10 89.40 23.92
N LEU A 35 -14.54 89.94 25.02
CA LEU A 35 -15.02 89.67 26.38
C LEU A 35 -16.45 90.18 26.59
N LEU A 36 -16.78 91.38 26.10
CA LEU A 36 -18.12 91.97 26.18
C LEU A 36 -19.17 91.18 25.37
N LEU A 37 -18.76 90.55 24.27
CA LEU A 37 -19.60 89.66 23.45
C LEU A 37 -19.73 88.24 24.03
N GLY A 38 -19.18 87.97 25.22
CA GLY A 38 -19.27 86.66 25.88
C GLY A 38 -18.37 85.60 25.26
N VAL A 39 -17.39 85.99 24.43
CA VAL A 39 -16.40 85.06 23.90
C VAL A 39 -15.42 84.72 25.04
N ASN A 40 -15.38 83.45 25.42
CA ASN A 40 -14.47 82.96 26.45
C ASN A 40 -13.03 83.02 25.93
N LEU A 41 -12.33 84.11 26.19
CA LEU A 41 -10.94 84.37 25.76
C LEU A 41 -9.90 83.62 26.58
N ASN A 42 -10.24 82.53 27.27
CA ASN A 42 -9.24 81.69 27.92
C ASN A 42 -8.64 80.75 26.86
N PRO A 43 -7.45 81.02 26.30
CA PRO A 43 -6.84 80.15 25.30
C PRO A 43 -6.42 78.80 25.88
N PHE A 44 -6.56 78.61 27.19
CA PHE A 44 -6.28 77.38 27.93
C PHE A 44 -7.55 76.68 28.45
N ALA A 45 -8.74 77.25 28.25
CA ALA A 45 -9.99 76.55 28.55
C ALA A 45 -10.25 75.53 27.44
N ALA A 46 -9.69 74.33 27.57
CA ALA A 46 -10.12 73.21 26.76
C ALA A 46 -11.65 73.06 26.94
N PRO A 47 -12.45 73.01 25.86
CA PRO A 47 -13.88 72.80 25.96
C PRO A 47 -14.12 71.59 26.86
N ARG A 48 -14.83 71.81 27.97
CA ARG A 48 -15.10 70.79 28.97
C ARG A 48 -15.90 69.69 28.28
N GLU A 49 -15.22 68.59 27.96
CA GLU A 49 -15.85 67.48 27.24
C GLU A 49 -16.97 66.93 28.10
N ASP A 50 -18.18 66.81 27.53
CA ASP A 50 -19.26 66.09 28.17
C ASP A 50 -18.81 64.61 28.30
N PRO A 51 -18.60 64.10 29.53
CA PRO A 51 -18.14 62.73 29.72
C PRO A 51 -19.20 61.72 29.28
N PHE A 52 -20.47 62.13 29.15
CA PHE A 52 -21.59 61.26 28.85
C PHE A 52 -21.90 61.16 27.35
N MET A 53 -20.89 60.81 26.54
CA MET A 53 -21.03 60.61 25.09
C MET A 53 -20.47 59.25 24.69
N VAL A 54 -21.19 58.53 23.83
CA VAL A 54 -20.69 57.28 23.23
C VAL A 54 -19.57 57.66 22.25
N ARG A 55 -18.41 57.02 22.40
CA ARG A 55 -17.20 57.28 21.60
C ARG A 55 -16.95 56.11 20.66
N ILE A 56 -17.28 56.27 19.38
CA ILE A 56 -17.06 55.25 18.35
C ILE A 56 -15.74 55.55 17.64
N PRO A 57 -14.76 54.63 17.62
CA PRO A 57 -13.48 54.85 16.92
C PRO A 57 -13.71 55.08 15.41
N ILE A 58 -13.11 56.14 14.86
CA ILE A 58 -13.17 56.48 13.43
C ILE A 58 -11.77 56.73 12.88
N ASN A 59 -11.59 56.55 11.56
CA ASN A 59 -10.35 56.89 10.91
C ASN A 59 -10.22 58.41 10.68
N SER A 60 -9.06 58.98 10.97
CA SER A 60 -8.75 60.39 10.74
C SER A 60 -8.33 60.68 9.30
N ARG A 61 -7.83 59.67 8.59
CA ARG A 61 -7.36 59.73 7.21
C ARG A 61 -8.01 58.64 6.37
N PRO A 62 -8.17 58.85 5.05
CA PRO A 62 -8.64 57.77 4.17
C PRO A 62 -7.64 56.61 4.21
N ILE A 63 -8.15 55.39 4.32
CA ILE A 63 -7.34 54.16 4.32
C ILE A 63 -7.67 53.43 3.02
N PRO A 64 -6.70 53.26 2.10
CA PRO A 64 -6.95 52.52 0.87
C PRO A 64 -7.18 51.02 1.17
N ALA A 65 -7.83 50.34 0.24
CA ALA A 65 -8.03 48.91 0.29
C ALA A 65 -6.69 48.18 0.40
N TYR A 66 -6.71 47.06 1.12
CA TYR A 66 -5.57 46.16 1.36
C TYR A 66 -4.45 46.75 2.20
N GLU A 67 -4.67 47.91 2.83
CA GLU A 67 -3.73 48.49 3.78
C GLU A 67 -4.05 48.05 5.21
N ARG A 68 -2.99 47.85 6.00
CA ARG A 68 -3.08 47.56 7.43
C ARG A 68 -3.44 48.83 8.18
N VAL A 69 -4.41 48.73 9.08
CA VAL A 69 -4.76 49.85 9.94
C VAL A 69 -3.67 50.03 10.99
N VAL A 70 -2.92 51.12 10.87
CA VAL A 70 -1.94 51.54 11.87
C VAL A 70 -2.52 52.61 12.80
N ARG A 71 -1.87 52.87 13.93
CA ARG A 71 -2.37 53.80 14.95
C ARG A 71 -2.56 55.20 14.37
N GLU A 72 -1.69 55.62 13.47
CA GLU A 72 -1.70 56.91 12.78
C GLU A 72 -2.99 57.15 11.99
N HIS A 73 -3.67 56.08 11.53
CA HIS A 73 -4.96 56.18 10.86
C HIS A 73 -6.10 56.56 11.81
N LEU A 74 -5.92 56.34 13.11
CA LEU A 74 -6.89 56.66 14.16
C LEU A 74 -6.53 57.94 14.90
N LEU A 75 -5.28 58.42 14.79
CA LEU A 75 -4.83 59.62 15.50
C LEU A 75 -5.29 60.89 14.79
N ASN A 76 -5.89 61.80 15.54
CA ASN A 76 -6.17 63.15 15.06
C ASN A 76 -4.85 63.94 15.00
N PRO A 77 -4.44 64.47 13.83
CA PRO A 77 -3.18 65.17 13.68
C PRO A 77 -3.10 66.48 14.51
N ALA A 78 -4.23 67.06 14.89
CA ALA A 78 -4.26 68.29 15.67
C ALA A 78 -4.07 68.07 17.18
N THR A 79 -4.64 66.98 17.72
CA THR A 79 -4.65 66.73 19.18
C THR A 79 -3.66 65.64 19.60
N GLY A 80 -3.17 64.82 18.66
CA GLY A 80 -2.36 63.63 18.96
C GLY A 80 -3.13 62.51 19.69
N GLY A 81 -4.43 62.68 19.94
CA GLY A 81 -5.31 61.69 20.54
C GLY A 81 -6.02 60.84 19.50
N LEU A 82 -6.65 59.75 19.94
CA LEU A 82 -7.50 58.92 19.08
C LEU A 82 -8.76 59.69 18.67
N MET A 83 -9.15 59.54 17.40
CA MET A 83 -10.31 60.19 16.82
C MET A 83 -11.55 59.32 17.05
N TYR A 84 -12.56 59.93 17.66
CA TYR A 84 -13.84 59.29 17.94
C TYR A 84 -14.98 60.10 17.35
N GLN A 85 -15.95 59.42 16.76
CA GLN A 85 -17.27 59.99 16.52
C GLN A 85 -18.04 59.97 17.84
N ARG A 86 -18.47 61.16 18.27
CA ARG A 86 -19.26 61.33 19.50
C ARG A 86 -20.73 61.23 19.11
N VAL A 87 -21.44 60.32 19.75
CA VAL A 87 -22.86 60.11 19.52
C VAL A 87 -23.60 60.25 20.87
N PRO A 88 -24.74 60.95 20.90
CA PRO A 88 -25.57 60.99 22.10
C PRO A 88 -25.95 59.58 22.56
N PRO A 89 -25.91 59.28 23.89
CA PRO A 89 -26.23 57.95 24.41
C PRO A 89 -27.60 57.39 24.00
N GLN A 90 -28.59 58.27 23.83
CA GLN A 90 -29.94 57.91 23.39
C GLN A 90 -29.97 57.29 21.99
N SER A 91 -29.00 57.63 21.13
CA SER A 91 -28.91 57.05 19.78
C SER A 91 -28.43 55.60 19.79
N ALA A 92 -27.84 55.12 20.88
CA ALA A 92 -27.43 53.72 21.01
C ALA A 92 -28.60 52.79 21.35
N VAL A 93 -29.73 53.32 21.84
CA VAL A 93 -30.90 52.53 22.21
C VAL A 93 -31.47 51.84 20.96
N GLY A 94 -31.67 50.53 21.07
CA GLY A 94 -32.13 49.66 19.99
C GLY A 94 -31.02 49.09 19.09
N MET A 95 -29.78 49.55 19.21
CA MET A 95 -28.64 48.97 18.48
C MET A 95 -28.27 47.59 19.03
N SER A 96 -27.73 46.72 18.17
CA SER A 96 -27.09 45.49 18.62
C SER A 96 -25.80 45.80 19.37
N ILE A 97 -25.51 45.04 20.42
CA ILE A 97 -24.30 45.18 21.22
C ILE A 97 -23.70 43.81 21.49
N THR A 98 -22.38 43.71 21.37
CA THR A 98 -21.59 42.56 21.81
C THR A 98 -20.51 43.07 22.75
N GLY A 99 -20.39 42.46 23.93
CA GLY A 99 -19.44 42.93 24.94
C GLY A 99 -19.20 41.93 26.05
N VAL A 100 -18.44 42.38 27.04
CA VAL A 100 -18.16 41.62 28.26
C VAL A 100 -18.80 42.37 29.43
N THR A 101 -19.55 41.69 30.27
CA THR A 101 -20.16 42.27 31.48
C THR A 101 -19.14 42.33 32.63
N GLY A 102 -19.49 43.02 33.73
CA GLY A 102 -18.59 43.18 34.88
C GLY A 102 -18.16 41.87 35.57
N ASP A 103 -18.90 40.78 35.35
CA ASP A 103 -18.59 39.42 35.82
C ASP A 103 -17.65 38.64 34.86
N GLY A 104 -17.29 39.24 33.71
CA GLY A 104 -16.44 38.62 32.70
C GLY A 104 -17.19 37.76 31.67
N SER A 105 -18.52 37.68 31.71
CA SER A 105 -19.29 36.89 30.74
C SER A 105 -19.47 37.62 29.40
N HIS A 106 -19.40 36.87 28.30
CA HIS A 106 -19.68 37.41 26.96
C HIS A 106 -21.18 37.51 26.73
N VAL A 107 -21.63 38.69 26.29
CA VAL A 107 -23.05 38.95 26.07
C VAL A 107 -23.28 39.56 24.69
N GLU A 108 -24.36 39.11 24.04
CA GLU A 108 -24.87 39.67 22.79
C GLU A 108 -26.36 39.98 22.99
N GLY A 109 -26.78 41.18 22.58
CA GLY A 109 -28.18 41.60 22.74
C GLY A 109 -28.47 42.93 22.09
N ARG A 110 -29.62 43.52 22.42
CA ARG A 110 -29.99 44.89 22.04
C ARG A 110 -29.93 45.82 23.24
N VAL A 111 -29.45 47.03 23.02
CA VAL A 111 -29.43 48.08 24.06
C VAL A 111 -30.86 48.54 24.35
N GLU A 112 -31.36 48.32 25.56
CA GLU A 112 -32.67 48.79 26.00
C GLU A 112 -32.60 50.20 26.59
N SER A 113 -31.56 50.48 27.39
CA SER A 113 -31.32 51.80 27.97
C SER A 113 -29.84 52.07 28.17
N VAL A 114 -29.46 53.33 28.36
CA VAL A 114 -28.07 53.73 28.63
C VAL A 114 -28.02 54.55 29.91
N ARG A 115 -27.17 54.15 30.85
CA ARG A 115 -27.01 54.78 32.17
C ARG A 115 -25.64 55.46 32.29
N ASN A 116 -25.59 56.54 33.05
CA ASN A 116 -24.34 57.13 33.50
C ASN A 116 -24.01 56.56 34.89
N VAL A 117 -22.94 55.76 34.98
CA VAL A 117 -22.45 55.24 36.26
C VAL A 117 -21.01 55.69 36.42
N ASN A 118 -20.75 56.56 37.40
CA ASN A 118 -19.42 57.11 37.68
C ASN A 118 -18.74 57.78 36.46
N ASP A 119 -19.49 58.63 35.73
CA ASP A 119 -19.03 59.29 34.49
C ASP A 119 -18.65 58.32 33.35
N GLN A 120 -19.10 57.06 33.43
CA GLN A 120 -18.96 56.07 32.37
C GLN A 120 -20.32 55.73 31.77
N VAL A 121 -20.33 55.57 30.45
CA VAL A 121 -21.49 55.12 29.71
C VAL A 121 -21.62 53.61 29.90
N VAL A 122 -22.74 53.17 30.47
CA VAL A 122 -23.09 51.76 30.69
C VAL A 122 -24.34 51.43 29.89
N PHE A 123 -24.24 50.43 29.02
CA PHE A 123 -25.35 49.93 28.20
C PHE A 123 -26.11 48.86 28.99
N VAL A 124 -27.42 49.03 29.14
CA VAL A 124 -28.32 48.03 29.74
C VAL A 124 -29.00 47.28 28.61
N LEU A 125 -28.76 45.97 28.53
CA LEU A 125 -29.35 45.10 27.53
C LEU A 125 -30.81 44.76 27.90
N SER A 126 -31.57 44.27 26.92
CA SER A 126 -32.97 43.83 27.12
C SER A 126 -33.17 42.69 28.14
N ASP A 127 -32.09 42.04 28.55
CA ASP A 127 -32.08 41.00 29.59
C ASP A 127 -31.70 41.55 30.98
N GLY A 128 -31.52 42.87 31.09
CA GLY A 128 -31.14 43.56 32.32
C GLY A 128 -29.64 43.55 32.64
N ARG A 129 -28.80 42.91 31.81
CA ARG A 129 -27.34 42.90 32.03
C ARG A 129 -26.72 44.25 31.62
N GLU A 130 -25.67 44.63 32.35
CA GLU A 130 -24.98 45.91 32.17
C GLU A 130 -23.59 45.73 31.57
N VAL A 131 -23.32 46.39 30.44
CA VAL A 131 -22.04 46.36 29.72
C VAL A 131 -21.45 47.78 29.67
N PRO A 132 -20.30 48.04 30.32
CA PRO A 132 -19.67 49.35 30.23
C PRO A 132 -19.01 49.55 28.86
N GLN A 133 -18.94 50.80 28.40
CA GLN A 133 -18.45 51.13 27.05
C GLN A 133 -17.01 50.63 26.79
N ASN A 134 -16.15 50.63 27.80
CA ASN A 134 -14.76 50.14 27.69
C ASN A 134 -14.67 48.61 27.53
N GLN A 135 -15.73 47.86 27.88
CA GLN A 135 -15.84 46.41 27.70
C GLN A 135 -16.75 46.04 26.52
N THR A 136 -17.25 47.04 25.79
CA THR A 136 -18.02 46.81 24.56
C THR A 136 -17.07 46.46 23.42
N LEU A 137 -17.34 45.35 22.74
CA LEU A 137 -16.57 44.90 21.57
C LEU A 137 -17.15 45.49 20.29
N GLU A 138 -18.46 45.40 20.13
CA GLU A 138 -19.21 45.93 18.98
C GLU A 138 -20.50 46.64 19.41
N LEU A 139 -20.84 47.74 18.74
CA LEU A 139 -22.08 48.50 18.94
C LEU A 139 -22.65 48.91 17.57
N GLY A 140 -23.86 48.47 17.25
CA GLY A 140 -24.49 48.71 15.95
C GLY A 140 -23.68 48.16 14.77
N GLY A 141 -22.90 47.10 15.00
CA GLY A 141 -21.93 46.53 14.06
C GLY A 141 -20.61 47.31 13.93
N ALA A 142 -20.43 48.40 14.67
CA ALA A 142 -19.17 49.14 14.74
C ALA A 142 -18.27 48.58 15.84
N ILE A 143 -17.02 48.27 15.52
CA ILE A 143 -16.01 47.78 16.45
C ILE A 143 -15.59 48.93 17.38
N MET A 144 -15.75 48.72 18.68
CA MET A 144 -15.48 49.72 19.72
C MET A 144 -14.07 49.60 20.30
N ASN A 145 -13.49 48.41 20.27
CA ASN A 145 -12.14 48.17 20.77
C ASN A 145 -11.07 48.54 19.74
N VAL A 146 -10.24 49.54 20.07
CA VAL A 146 -9.15 50.03 19.21
C VAL A 146 -8.10 48.94 18.92
N ASN A 147 -7.83 48.06 19.89
CA ASN A 147 -6.86 46.98 19.69
C ASN A 147 -7.38 45.91 18.72
N ALA A 148 -8.71 45.77 18.56
CA ALA A 148 -9.31 44.88 17.58
C ALA A 148 -9.30 45.48 16.16
N ILE A 149 -9.02 46.79 16.03
CA ILE A 149 -8.94 47.51 14.76
C ILE A 149 -7.49 47.56 14.25
N ILE A 150 -6.54 47.92 15.13
CA ILE A 150 -5.13 48.09 14.76
C ILE A 150 -4.54 46.74 14.34
N GLY A 151 -3.79 46.75 13.24
CA GLY A 151 -3.12 45.57 12.70
C GLY A 151 -3.97 44.77 11.70
N ARG A 152 -5.26 45.09 11.53
CA ARG A 152 -6.14 44.44 10.54
C ARG A 152 -6.07 45.11 9.18
N VAL A 153 -6.37 44.36 8.13
CA VAL A 153 -6.28 44.83 6.73
C VAL A 153 -7.67 45.14 6.19
N VAL A 154 -7.86 46.33 5.62
CA VAL A 154 -9.16 46.80 5.11
C VAL A 154 -9.48 46.18 3.75
N LYS A 155 -10.71 45.71 3.52
CA LYS A 155 -11.17 45.10 2.24
C LYS A 155 -11.43 46.11 1.12
N LYS A 156 -11.86 47.32 1.46
CA LYS A 156 -12.28 48.37 0.52
C LYS A 156 -11.75 49.72 1.00
N ASP A 157 -11.61 50.67 0.08
CA ASP A 157 -11.23 52.03 0.43
C ASP A 157 -12.18 52.61 1.49
N LYS A 158 -11.61 53.04 2.62
CA LYS A 158 -12.35 53.63 3.73
C LYS A 158 -12.12 55.13 3.75
N ARG A 159 -13.18 55.91 3.52
CA ARG A 159 -13.15 57.38 3.63
C ARG A 159 -12.87 57.81 5.06
N ALA A 160 -12.21 58.96 5.24
CA ALA A 160 -11.99 59.55 6.56
C ALA A 160 -13.33 59.82 7.28
N GLY A 161 -13.34 59.64 8.60
CA GLY A 161 -14.48 59.89 9.47
C GLY A 161 -15.47 58.73 9.61
N MET A 162 -15.17 57.54 9.10
CA MET A 162 -16.06 56.38 9.12
C MET A 162 -15.69 55.39 10.23
N GLY A 163 -16.71 54.83 10.91
CA GLY A 163 -16.53 53.76 11.91
C GLY A 163 -16.13 52.42 11.29
N PHE A 164 -15.44 51.56 12.05
CA PHE A 164 -14.95 50.26 11.58
C PHE A 164 -15.97 49.15 11.84
N GLN A 165 -16.17 48.25 10.88
CA GLN A 165 -17.05 47.08 11.01
C GLN A 165 -16.27 45.82 10.69
N GLU A 166 -16.70 44.66 11.21
CA GLU A 166 -16.06 43.38 10.92
C GLU A 166 -16.03 43.06 9.42
N SER A 167 -17.12 43.38 8.71
CA SER A 167 -17.26 43.23 7.26
C SER A 167 -16.26 44.06 6.45
N SER A 168 -15.72 45.13 7.04
CA SER A 168 -14.72 46.01 6.41
C SER A 168 -13.32 45.42 6.40
N PHE A 169 -13.06 44.35 7.17
CA PHE A 169 -11.74 43.76 7.33
C PHE A 169 -11.63 42.39 6.69
N PHE A 170 -10.41 42.05 6.28
CA PHE A 170 -10.01 40.66 6.08
C PHE A 170 -9.92 39.92 7.43
N PRO A 171 -9.95 38.56 7.41
CA PRO A 171 -9.68 37.77 8.60
C PRO A 171 -8.39 38.22 9.30
N GLN A 172 -8.36 38.13 10.64
CA GLN A 172 -7.18 38.48 11.41
C GLN A 172 -5.96 37.65 10.97
N GLY A 173 -4.78 38.27 10.94
CA GLY A 173 -3.54 37.64 10.47
C GLY A 173 -3.27 37.76 8.96
N THR A 174 -4.21 38.29 8.18
CA THR A 174 -4.00 38.55 6.74
C THR A 174 -2.85 39.55 6.54
N PRO A 175 -1.83 39.25 5.71
CA PRO A 175 -0.75 40.18 5.42
C PRO A 175 -1.27 41.39 4.63
N GLU A 176 -0.61 42.53 4.77
CA GLU A 176 -0.97 43.73 3.99
C GLU A 176 -0.54 43.61 2.52
N GLY A 177 -1.22 44.35 1.65
CA GLY A 177 -0.93 44.42 0.22
C GLY A 177 -1.67 43.37 -0.63
N ILE A 178 -1.24 43.26 -1.90
CA ILE A 178 -1.90 42.46 -2.93
C ILE A 178 -1.97 40.96 -2.56
N ALA A 179 -0.97 40.46 -1.82
CA ALA A 179 -0.94 39.07 -1.36
C ALA A 179 -2.09 38.76 -0.40
N GLY A 180 -2.39 39.65 0.56
CA GLY A 180 -3.53 39.47 1.46
C GLY A 180 -4.89 39.70 0.81
N ALA A 181 -4.91 40.46 -0.28
CA ALA A 181 -6.10 40.67 -1.12
C ALA A 181 -6.48 39.45 -1.96
N THR A 182 -5.54 38.53 -2.17
CA THR A 182 -5.72 37.41 -3.10
C THR A 182 -6.68 36.39 -2.49
N PRO A 183 -7.80 36.06 -3.16
CA PRO A 183 -8.70 35.01 -2.70
C PRO A 183 -7.97 33.68 -2.50
N PRO A 184 -8.38 32.85 -1.52
CA PRO A 184 -7.81 31.52 -1.32
C PRO A 184 -7.84 30.69 -2.61
N GLY A 185 -6.72 30.03 -2.93
CA GLY A 185 -6.60 29.21 -4.15
C GLY A 185 -6.30 29.98 -5.43
N MET A 186 -6.23 31.32 -5.42
CA MET A 186 -5.81 32.14 -6.56
C MET A 186 -4.38 32.69 -6.39
N ARG A 187 -3.81 33.21 -7.47
CA ARG A 187 -2.51 33.90 -7.50
C ARG A 187 -2.67 35.32 -8.02
N ALA A 188 -2.11 36.29 -7.31
CA ALA A 188 -2.03 37.66 -7.79
C ALA A 188 -0.98 37.81 -8.91
N VAL A 189 -1.37 38.50 -9.97
CA VAL A 189 -0.50 38.87 -11.09
C VAL A 189 -0.68 40.36 -11.38
N THR A 190 0.43 41.09 -11.46
CA THR A 190 0.44 42.50 -11.89
C THR A 190 0.71 42.57 -13.38
N LEU A 191 -0.18 43.21 -14.12
CA LEU A 191 -0.15 43.31 -15.58
C LEU A 191 -0.07 44.77 -16.01
N ASP A 192 0.55 44.99 -17.17
CA ASP A 192 0.51 46.28 -17.84
C ASP A 192 -0.89 46.51 -18.41
N ALA A 193 -1.56 47.56 -17.94
CA ALA A 193 -2.93 47.87 -18.33
C ALA A 193 -3.04 48.19 -19.83
N THR A 194 -1.95 48.66 -20.46
CA THR A 194 -1.94 48.98 -21.90
C THR A 194 -2.09 47.75 -22.80
N LYS A 195 -1.81 46.55 -22.27
CA LYS A 195 -1.94 45.27 -22.99
C LYS A 195 -3.32 44.62 -22.85
N LEU A 196 -4.20 45.21 -22.03
CA LEU A 196 -5.50 44.66 -21.71
C LEU A 196 -6.61 45.58 -22.20
N THR A 197 -7.40 45.11 -23.16
CA THR A 197 -8.54 45.88 -23.68
C THR A 197 -9.72 45.79 -22.72
N GLY A 198 -10.27 46.93 -22.31
CA GLY A 198 -11.45 47.01 -21.43
C GLY A 198 -11.16 47.09 -19.92
N VAL A 199 -9.89 47.07 -19.51
CA VAL A 199 -9.51 47.02 -18.08
C VAL A 199 -9.76 48.32 -17.31
N HIS A 200 -9.81 49.47 -17.98
CA HIS A 200 -9.94 50.79 -17.34
C HIS A 200 -11.30 51.05 -16.69
N ALA A 201 -12.34 50.29 -17.07
CA ALA A 201 -13.68 50.44 -16.52
C ALA A 201 -13.94 49.61 -15.26
N LEU A 202 -12.97 48.80 -14.83
CA LEU A 202 -13.13 47.81 -13.77
C LEU A 202 -12.70 48.36 -12.40
N ASN A 203 -13.47 48.02 -11.37
CA ASN A 203 -13.20 48.34 -9.97
C ASN A 203 -12.57 47.16 -9.23
N ALA A 204 -11.99 47.43 -8.05
CA ALA A 204 -11.54 46.36 -7.16
C ALA A 204 -12.73 45.48 -6.74
N GLY A 205 -12.58 44.17 -6.92
CA GLY A 205 -13.60 43.15 -6.63
C GLY A 205 -14.40 42.68 -7.84
N ASP A 206 -14.27 43.31 -9.01
CA ASP A 206 -14.97 42.88 -10.23
C ASP A 206 -14.43 41.53 -10.71
N GLN A 207 -15.34 40.62 -11.11
CA GLN A 207 -15.01 39.34 -11.71
C GLN A 207 -14.93 39.49 -13.23
N ILE A 208 -13.88 38.94 -13.84
CA ILE A 208 -13.60 39.05 -15.26
C ILE A 208 -13.08 37.74 -15.85
N ASP A 209 -13.35 37.55 -17.14
CA ASP A 209 -12.68 36.56 -17.98
C ASP A 209 -11.68 37.26 -18.91
N LEU A 210 -10.55 36.60 -19.16
CA LEU A 210 -9.53 37.08 -20.09
C LEU A 210 -9.55 36.21 -21.34
N MET A 211 -9.82 36.82 -22.49
CA MET A 211 -9.75 36.15 -23.79
C MET A 211 -8.63 36.74 -24.64
N ALA A 212 -7.88 35.90 -25.34
CA ALA A 212 -6.90 36.34 -26.33
C ALA A 212 -7.36 35.99 -27.75
N SER A 213 -7.07 36.87 -28.69
CA SER A 213 -7.19 36.56 -30.12
C SER A 213 -5.88 35.92 -30.60
N VAL A 214 -5.90 34.63 -30.90
CA VAL A 214 -4.72 33.86 -31.34
C VAL A 214 -4.79 33.64 -32.85
N PRO A 215 -3.74 33.94 -33.63
CA PRO A 215 -3.71 33.59 -35.06
C PRO A 215 -3.85 32.08 -35.27
N VAL A 216 -4.69 31.64 -36.23
CA VAL A 216 -5.05 30.22 -36.42
C VAL A 216 -3.83 29.29 -36.58
N GLY A 217 -2.75 29.77 -37.21
CA GLY A 217 -1.49 29.01 -37.34
C GLY A 217 -0.73 28.78 -36.02
N GLU A 218 -1.02 29.55 -34.97
CA GLU A 218 -0.36 29.46 -33.67
C GLU A 218 -1.20 28.74 -32.59
N VAL A 219 -2.47 28.43 -32.86
CA VAL A 219 -3.40 27.81 -31.89
C VAL A 219 -2.82 26.49 -31.34
N GLY A 220 -2.23 25.67 -32.21
CA GLY A 220 -1.54 24.44 -31.81
C GLY A 220 -0.38 24.68 -30.84
N SER A 221 0.39 25.76 -31.01
CA SER A 221 1.52 26.08 -30.12
C SER A 221 1.09 26.46 -28.68
N PHE A 222 -0.12 26.99 -28.53
CA PHE A 222 -0.71 27.31 -27.23
C PHE A 222 -1.30 26.08 -26.54
N GLN A 223 -1.93 25.18 -27.30
CA GLN A 223 -2.46 23.91 -26.78
C GLN A 223 -1.34 22.92 -26.43
N SER A 224 -0.31 22.80 -27.26
CA SER A 224 0.80 21.86 -27.04
C SER A 224 1.68 22.25 -25.83
N ARG A 225 1.80 23.53 -25.48
CA ARG A 225 2.62 23.96 -24.32
C ARG A 225 1.95 23.76 -22.96
N HIS A 226 0.63 23.58 -22.91
CA HIS A 226 -0.05 23.23 -21.65
C HIS A 226 0.24 21.79 -21.22
N ASN A 227 0.33 20.86 -22.19
CA ASN A 227 0.47 19.43 -21.87
C ASN A 227 1.78 18.78 -22.35
N SER A 228 2.68 19.53 -22.99
CA SER A 228 3.94 18.97 -23.49
C SER A 228 5.16 19.72 -22.94
N ARG A 229 5.76 19.16 -21.90
CA ARG A 229 7.16 19.43 -21.52
C ARG A 229 8.15 18.68 -22.45
N LEU A 230 7.77 18.40 -23.70
CA LEU A 230 8.66 17.86 -24.72
C LEU A 230 9.20 19.02 -25.58
N PRO A 231 10.51 19.28 -25.59
CA PRO A 231 11.13 19.98 -26.71
C PRO A 231 11.13 19.02 -27.90
N GLY A 232 10.03 18.94 -28.65
CA GLY A 232 9.95 18.04 -29.82
C GLY A 232 8.57 17.84 -30.45
N ALA A 233 7.47 18.10 -29.74
CA ALA A 233 6.12 17.88 -30.27
C ALA A 233 5.69 18.85 -31.39
N ALA A 234 6.53 19.82 -31.76
CA ALA A 234 6.27 20.75 -32.87
C ALA A 234 6.56 20.15 -34.27
N LEU A 235 7.08 18.93 -34.37
CA LEU A 235 7.51 18.32 -35.66
C LEU A 235 6.45 17.46 -36.36
N VAL A 236 5.27 17.25 -35.78
CA VAL A 236 4.16 16.51 -36.42
C VAL A 236 2.87 17.34 -36.33
N ALA A 237 2.89 18.53 -36.91
CA ALA A 237 1.66 19.22 -37.32
C ALA A 237 1.45 18.94 -38.82
N PRO A 238 0.27 18.47 -39.25
CA PRO A 238 -0.01 18.29 -40.68
C PRO A 238 0.05 19.66 -41.37
N ALA A 239 0.96 19.77 -42.33
CA ALA A 239 1.04 20.91 -43.25
C ALA A 239 -0.17 20.89 -44.20
N SER A 240 -1.32 21.36 -43.73
CA SER A 240 -2.51 21.51 -44.58
C SER A 240 -3.37 22.69 -44.15
N SER A 241 -3.06 23.87 -44.68
CA SER A 241 -3.99 24.75 -45.39
C SER A 241 -3.42 26.18 -45.43
N LYS A 242 -3.07 26.62 -46.63
CA LYS A 242 -2.71 28.00 -46.95
C LYS A 242 -4.02 28.79 -47.11
N GLY A 243 -4.73 29.00 -46.00
CA GLY A 243 -5.87 29.91 -45.88
C GLY A 243 -5.41 31.31 -45.44
N PRO A 244 -6.22 32.37 -45.64
CA PRO A 244 -5.77 33.76 -45.49
C PRO A 244 -5.20 34.05 -44.09
N ASP A 245 -4.00 34.63 -44.06
CA ASP A 245 -3.12 34.92 -42.90
C ASP A 245 -3.71 35.81 -41.79
N SER A 246 -5.02 36.07 -41.78
CA SER A 246 -5.68 37.01 -40.85
C SER A 246 -6.79 36.41 -40.00
N ALA A 247 -7.04 35.09 -40.07
CA ALA A 247 -8.02 34.47 -39.19
C ALA A 247 -7.43 34.36 -37.76
N THR A 248 -8.09 35.01 -36.80
CA THR A 248 -7.79 34.88 -35.37
C THR A 248 -8.91 34.13 -34.68
N GLU A 249 -8.57 33.15 -33.85
CA GLU A 249 -9.52 32.41 -33.03
C GLU A 249 -9.50 32.93 -31.57
N PRO A 250 -10.67 33.19 -30.96
CA PRO A 250 -10.74 33.62 -29.57
C PRO A 250 -10.46 32.44 -28.62
N MET A 251 -9.47 32.61 -27.75
CA MET A 251 -9.06 31.61 -26.77
C MET A 251 -9.21 32.15 -25.34
N LEU A 252 -9.88 31.41 -24.47
CA LEU A 252 -10.04 31.78 -23.06
C LEU A 252 -8.73 31.51 -22.29
N LEU A 253 -8.07 32.59 -21.85
CA LEU A 253 -6.82 32.54 -21.10
C LEU A 253 -7.05 32.30 -19.61
N ALA A 254 -7.98 33.05 -19.01
CA ALA A 254 -8.30 32.95 -17.59
C ALA A 254 -9.80 33.08 -17.38
N HIS A 255 -10.35 32.23 -16.50
CA HIS A 255 -11.76 32.27 -16.13
C HIS A 255 -11.95 32.70 -14.68
N GLY A 256 -12.91 33.57 -14.41
CA GLY A 256 -13.28 34.00 -13.06
C GLY A 256 -12.15 34.73 -12.32
N ALA A 257 -11.31 35.47 -13.06
CA ALA A 257 -10.28 36.30 -12.46
C ALA A 257 -10.91 37.46 -11.69
N VAL A 258 -10.30 37.88 -10.57
CA VAL A 258 -10.83 38.96 -9.73
C VAL A 258 -9.89 40.15 -9.79
N VAL A 259 -10.41 41.35 -10.06
CA VAL A 259 -9.61 42.57 -10.00
C VAL A 259 -9.24 42.88 -8.55
N LEU A 260 -7.96 42.78 -8.20
CA LEU A 260 -7.46 43.12 -6.87
C LEU A 260 -7.24 44.61 -6.75
N LYS A 261 -6.60 45.23 -7.74
CA LYS A 261 -6.34 46.67 -7.75
C LYS A 261 -6.66 47.22 -9.13
N PRO A 262 -7.55 48.22 -9.25
CA PRO A 262 -7.87 48.85 -10.52
C PRO A 262 -6.63 49.57 -11.07
N VAL A 263 -6.69 49.98 -12.34
CA VAL A 263 -5.55 50.59 -13.03
C VAL A 263 -4.97 51.76 -12.22
N TYR A 264 -3.70 51.64 -11.82
CA TYR A 264 -2.98 52.67 -11.08
C TYR A 264 -1.66 53.01 -11.79
N VAL A 265 -1.20 54.24 -11.59
CA VAL A 265 0.05 54.73 -12.18
C VAL A 265 1.19 54.52 -11.20
N ARG A 266 2.23 53.83 -11.64
CA ARG A 266 3.53 53.76 -10.95
C ARG A 266 4.56 54.55 -11.76
N ASN A 267 5.21 55.51 -11.13
CA ASN A 267 6.31 56.24 -11.75
C ASN A 267 7.59 55.42 -11.59
N GLU A 268 8.13 54.91 -12.69
CA GLU A 268 9.41 54.21 -12.71
C GLU A 268 10.51 55.16 -13.19
N ALA A 269 11.59 55.25 -12.43
CA ALA A 269 12.72 56.12 -12.75
C ALA A 269 13.64 55.41 -13.75
N THR A 270 13.44 55.64 -15.05
CA THR A 270 14.33 55.10 -16.09
C THR A 270 15.56 56.00 -16.22
N THR A 271 16.75 55.45 -16.00
CA THR A 271 18.00 56.19 -16.20
C THR A 271 18.50 55.96 -17.61
N SER A 272 18.41 56.96 -18.49
CA SER A 272 19.08 56.91 -19.79
C SER A 272 20.46 57.52 -19.66
N SER A 273 21.49 56.80 -20.13
CA SER A 273 22.85 57.32 -20.27
C SER A 273 23.11 57.63 -21.73
N SER A 274 23.19 58.91 -22.09
CA SER A 274 23.63 59.33 -23.42
C SER A 274 25.07 59.82 -23.36
N LEU A 275 25.88 59.40 -24.34
CA LEU A 275 27.31 59.69 -24.43
C LEU A 275 27.61 61.20 -24.55
N THR A 276 26.62 61.98 -24.98
CA THR A 276 26.72 63.45 -25.17
C THR A 276 25.97 64.27 -24.11
N GLN A 277 25.09 63.65 -23.30
CA GLN A 277 24.20 64.39 -22.39
C GLN A 277 24.21 63.89 -20.93
N GLY A 278 25.04 62.90 -20.58
CA GLY A 278 25.13 62.36 -19.23
C GLY A 278 23.92 61.49 -18.83
N LYS A 279 23.90 61.04 -17.57
CA LYS A 279 22.84 60.20 -17.01
C LYS A 279 21.63 61.07 -16.65
N ARG A 280 20.53 60.97 -17.40
CA ARG A 280 19.24 61.62 -17.07
C ARG A 280 18.28 60.59 -16.48
N ILE A 281 17.73 60.91 -15.31
CA ILE A 281 16.66 60.13 -14.67
C ILE A 281 15.34 60.70 -15.18
N GLN A 282 14.61 59.92 -15.99
CA GLN A 282 13.29 60.29 -16.48
C GLN A 282 12.24 59.40 -15.81
N ASN A 283 11.26 60.02 -15.15
CA ASN A 283 10.13 59.29 -14.59
C ASN A 283 9.14 58.97 -15.71
N VAL A 284 9.01 57.69 -16.05
CA VAL A 284 8.03 57.21 -17.04
C VAL A 284 6.82 56.66 -16.26
N PRO A 285 5.60 57.19 -16.48
CA PRO A 285 4.40 56.65 -15.85
C PRO A 285 4.04 55.31 -16.50
N LYS A 286 3.93 54.26 -15.69
CA LYS A 286 3.51 52.93 -16.12
C LYS A 286 2.14 52.62 -15.52
N TYR A 287 1.19 52.22 -16.36
CA TYR A 287 -0.16 51.87 -15.95
C TYR A 287 -0.21 50.38 -15.64
N GLU A 288 -0.47 50.03 -14.38
CA GLU A 288 -0.51 48.64 -13.93
C GLU A 288 -1.88 48.31 -13.33
N VAL A 289 -2.32 47.06 -13.52
CA VAL A 289 -3.49 46.47 -12.88
C VAL A 289 -3.04 45.24 -12.11
N ALA A 290 -3.64 44.96 -10.95
CA ALA A 290 -3.40 43.71 -10.23
C ALA A 290 -4.68 42.87 -10.26
N ILE A 291 -4.55 41.62 -10.72
CA ILE A 291 -5.66 40.67 -10.80
C ILE A 291 -5.29 39.36 -10.12
N ALA A 292 -6.27 38.70 -9.49
CA ALA A 292 -6.15 37.34 -8.98
C ALA A 292 -6.65 36.38 -10.05
N VAL A 293 -5.84 35.37 -10.35
CA VAL A 293 -6.08 34.39 -11.40
C VAL A 293 -5.88 32.99 -10.82
N ALA A 294 -6.60 31.99 -11.32
CA ALA A 294 -6.36 30.60 -10.92
C ALA A 294 -4.89 30.19 -11.21
N PRO A 295 -4.27 29.31 -10.40
CA PRO A 295 -2.85 28.96 -10.52
C PRO A 295 -2.51 28.36 -11.89
N ASP A 296 -3.43 27.59 -12.46
CA ASP A 296 -3.26 26.94 -13.77
C ASP A 296 -3.33 27.96 -14.93
N ASP A 297 -4.05 29.07 -14.74
CA ASP A 297 -4.26 30.12 -15.74
C ASP A 297 -3.10 31.15 -15.80
N VAL A 298 -2.17 31.13 -14.84
CA VAL A 298 -1.04 32.09 -14.82
C VAL A 298 -0.08 31.89 -16.00
N ILE A 299 0.22 30.64 -16.34
CA ILE A 299 1.15 30.28 -17.43
C ILE A 299 0.58 30.67 -18.82
N PRO A 300 -0.68 30.31 -19.19
CA PRO A 300 -1.24 30.73 -20.48
C PRO A 300 -1.30 32.25 -20.61
N LEU A 301 -1.66 32.95 -19.53
CA LEU A 301 -1.69 34.40 -19.50
C LEU A 301 -0.31 35.03 -19.74
N GLN A 302 0.73 34.55 -19.04
CA GLN A 302 2.10 35.00 -19.28
C GLN A 302 2.58 34.68 -20.70
N SER A 303 2.22 33.52 -21.25
CA SER A 303 2.57 33.14 -22.62
C SER A 303 1.94 34.07 -23.66
N ALA A 304 0.66 34.41 -23.48
CA ALA A 304 -0.05 35.34 -24.35
C ALA A 304 0.55 36.76 -24.28
N LEU A 305 0.92 37.21 -23.07
CA LEU A 305 1.55 38.53 -22.87
C LEU A 305 2.95 38.62 -23.47
N ASN A 306 3.74 37.54 -23.40
CA ASN A 306 5.07 37.45 -24.02
C ASN A 306 4.98 37.47 -25.55
N LYS A 307 3.93 36.87 -26.11
CA LYS A 307 3.63 36.91 -27.55
C LYS A 307 2.93 38.19 -28.00
N SER A 308 2.70 39.14 -27.09
CA SER A 308 2.02 40.42 -27.37
C SER A 308 0.65 40.24 -28.04
N LEU A 309 -0.08 39.19 -27.66
CA LEU A 309 -1.44 38.97 -28.16
C LEU A 309 -2.40 40.04 -27.64
N ALA A 310 -3.42 40.35 -28.45
CA ALA A 310 -4.52 41.20 -28.03
C ALA A 310 -5.39 40.43 -27.01
N ILE A 311 -5.35 40.87 -25.75
CA ILE A 311 -6.15 40.32 -24.65
C ILE A 311 -7.33 41.25 -24.38
N THR A 312 -8.53 40.70 -24.32
CA THR A 312 -9.78 41.40 -24.02
C THR A 312 -10.31 40.92 -22.67
N CYS A 313 -10.60 41.86 -21.78
CA CYS A 313 -11.24 41.57 -20.50
C CYS A 313 -12.76 41.63 -20.66
N ILE A 314 -13.47 40.60 -20.21
CA ILE A 314 -14.93 40.51 -20.24
C ILE A 314 -15.43 40.51 -18.80
N ALA A 315 -16.15 41.56 -18.40
CA ALA A 315 -16.72 41.66 -17.06
C ALA A 315 -17.93 40.74 -16.90
N HIS A 316 -18.00 40.05 -15.76
CA HIS A 316 -19.16 39.23 -15.38
C HIS A 316 -20.23 40.07 -14.70
N SER A 317 -21.50 39.74 -14.94
CA SER A 317 -22.60 40.27 -14.15
C SER A 317 -22.54 39.70 -12.74
N MET A 318 -22.50 40.55 -11.71
CA MET A 318 -22.65 40.12 -10.31
C MET A 318 -24.09 39.69 -10.01
N GLN A 319 -24.51 38.55 -10.57
CA GLN A 319 -25.54 37.75 -9.91
C GLN A 319 -24.90 37.09 -8.68
N PRO A 320 -25.59 36.98 -7.54
CA PRO A 320 -25.04 36.32 -6.36
C PRO A 320 -24.62 34.90 -6.78
N GLY A 321 -23.32 34.64 -6.73
CA GLY A 321 -22.75 33.38 -7.19
C GLY A 321 -23.35 32.21 -6.42
N ASP A 322 -23.81 31.20 -7.18
CA ASP A 322 -24.23 29.90 -6.66
C ASP A 322 -23.15 29.38 -5.71
N THR A 323 -23.43 29.50 -4.42
CA THR A 323 -22.61 28.96 -3.36
C THR A 323 -22.93 27.48 -3.30
N THR A 324 -22.31 26.67 -4.17
CA THR A 324 -22.25 25.19 -3.99
C THR A 324 -23.58 24.53 -3.62
N GLU A 325 -24.67 24.93 -4.26
CA GLU A 325 -25.84 24.06 -4.42
C GLU A 325 -25.97 23.82 -5.92
N SER A 326 -25.82 22.55 -6.30
CA SER A 326 -26.09 22.05 -7.63
C SER A 326 -27.56 22.32 -7.97
N VAL A 327 -27.87 23.50 -8.50
CA VAL A 327 -29.15 23.79 -9.13
C VAL A 327 -29.15 23.01 -10.45
N SER A 328 -29.87 21.90 -10.41
CA SER A 328 -30.32 21.12 -11.55
C SER A 328 -31.08 22.02 -12.51
N ILE A 329 -30.38 22.54 -13.52
CA ILE A 329 -31.02 23.22 -14.65
C ILE A 329 -31.60 22.14 -15.56
N GLY A 330 -32.94 22.08 -15.58
CA GLY A 330 -33.72 21.43 -16.61
C GLY A 330 -34.39 20.15 -16.14
N ALA A 331 -35.72 20.16 -16.13
CA ALA A 331 -36.57 18.98 -15.99
C ALA A 331 -36.29 17.97 -17.11
N ALA A 332 -35.23 17.18 -16.96
CA ALA A 332 -35.08 15.88 -17.60
C ALA A 332 -35.99 14.89 -16.87
N ALA A 333 -36.53 13.92 -17.60
CA ALA A 333 -37.44 12.92 -17.07
C ALA A 333 -36.89 12.33 -15.76
N ALA A 334 -37.74 12.07 -14.76
CA ALA A 334 -37.38 11.73 -13.38
C ALA A 334 -36.52 10.44 -13.19
N ASP A 335 -35.97 9.86 -14.26
CA ASP A 335 -35.19 8.64 -14.31
C ASP A 335 -33.85 8.80 -15.08
N GLU A 336 -33.46 10.04 -15.44
CA GLU A 336 -32.21 10.34 -16.17
C GLU A 336 -31.18 11.04 -15.25
N GLN A 337 -29.99 10.46 -15.12
CA GLN A 337 -28.86 11.00 -14.36
C GLN A 337 -27.75 11.46 -15.31
N PRO A 338 -27.14 12.65 -15.10
CA PRO A 338 -26.06 13.13 -15.97
C PRO A 338 -24.77 12.32 -15.77
N ALA A 339 -24.20 11.80 -16.87
CA ALA A 339 -22.93 11.08 -16.88
C ALA A 339 -21.85 11.80 -17.72
N PRO A 340 -20.57 11.77 -17.32
CA PRO A 340 -19.47 12.41 -18.04
C PRO A 340 -19.15 11.69 -19.36
N VAL A 341 -18.98 12.48 -20.43
CA VAL A 341 -18.65 11.99 -21.78
C VAL A 341 -17.26 12.47 -22.18
N THR A 342 -16.43 11.58 -22.72
CA THR A 342 -15.11 11.93 -23.22
C THR A 342 -15.22 12.93 -24.38
N VAL A 343 -14.45 14.02 -24.33
CA VAL A 343 -14.35 15.03 -25.41
C VAL A 343 -13.17 14.72 -26.32
N ARG A 344 -12.10 14.12 -25.77
CA ARG A 344 -10.96 13.58 -26.52
C ARG A 344 -10.83 12.08 -26.29
N ALA A 345 -10.15 11.39 -27.19
CA ALA A 345 -9.79 10.00 -26.96
C ALA A 345 -8.82 9.90 -25.76
N ILE A 346 -9.04 8.93 -24.88
CA ILE A 346 -8.14 8.54 -23.80
C ILE A 346 -7.44 7.28 -24.29
N LEU A 347 -6.13 7.31 -24.43
CA LEU A 347 -5.39 6.15 -24.90
C LEU A 347 -5.27 5.10 -23.80
N ALA A 348 -5.05 3.84 -24.19
CA ALA A 348 -4.75 2.76 -23.28
C ALA A 348 -3.57 3.16 -22.37
N TYR A 349 -3.73 2.89 -21.09
CA TYR A 349 -2.79 3.21 -20.01
C TYR A 349 -2.57 4.70 -19.74
N GLU A 350 -3.34 5.59 -20.37
CA GLU A 350 -3.37 7.00 -20.01
C GLU A 350 -4.13 7.20 -18.69
N VAL A 351 -3.61 8.08 -17.82
CA VAL A 351 -4.32 8.48 -16.61
C VAL A 351 -5.52 9.33 -17.01
N VAL A 352 -6.70 8.89 -16.59
CA VAL A 352 -7.95 9.60 -16.81
C VAL A 352 -7.89 10.95 -16.09
N SER A 353 -7.82 12.00 -16.89
CA SER A 353 -7.69 13.38 -16.43
C SER A 353 -8.97 14.15 -16.71
N ARG A 354 -9.21 15.20 -15.91
CA ARG A 354 -10.41 16.04 -16.03
C ARG A 354 -10.55 16.64 -17.41
N GLU A 355 -9.43 16.97 -18.03
CA GLU A 355 -9.34 17.52 -19.39
C GLU A 355 -9.89 16.59 -20.45
N ALA A 356 -9.94 15.27 -20.19
CA ALA A 356 -10.53 14.33 -21.14
C ALA A 356 -12.04 14.53 -21.33
N PHE A 357 -12.71 15.15 -20.37
CA PHE A 357 -14.16 15.38 -20.34
C PHE A 357 -14.53 16.85 -20.50
N VAL A 358 -13.56 17.76 -20.39
CA VAL A 358 -13.80 19.20 -20.42
C VAL A 358 -13.64 19.72 -21.85
N SER A 359 -14.68 20.40 -22.35
CA SER A 359 -14.58 21.06 -23.65
C SER A 359 -13.59 22.25 -23.56
N PRO A 360 -12.59 22.35 -24.47
CA PRO A 360 -11.62 23.45 -24.46
C PRO A 360 -12.27 24.83 -24.56
N ALA A 361 -13.42 24.92 -25.24
CA ALA A 361 -14.13 26.17 -25.47
C ALA A 361 -14.91 26.64 -24.23
N THR A 362 -15.54 25.72 -23.47
CA THR A 362 -16.44 26.08 -22.37
C THR A 362 -15.85 25.83 -20.99
N ARG A 363 -14.73 25.10 -20.90
CA ARG A 363 -14.12 24.62 -19.65
C ARG A 363 -15.07 23.88 -18.70
N ARG A 364 -16.25 23.48 -19.19
CA ARG A 364 -17.22 22.65 -18.47
C ARG A 364 -17.07 21.20 -18.93
N ALA A 365 -17.19 20.28 -17.97
CA ALA A 365 -17.27 18.86 -18.29
C ALA A 365 -18.52 18.62 -19.15
N ARG A 366 -18.37 17.90 -20.25
CA ARG A 366 -19.48 17.49 -21.09
C ARG A 366 -20.22 16.37 -20.34
N MET A 367 -21.44 16.67 -19.92
CA MET A 367 -22.35 15.73 -19.27
C MET A 367 -23.51 15.44 -20.22
N GLU A 368 -23.91 14.19 -20.34
CA GLU A 368 -25.07 13.75 -21.13
C GLU A 368 -26.02 12.95 -20.22
N PRO A 369 -27.34 13.19 -20.28
CA PRO A 369 -28.30 12.46 -19.47
C PRO A 369 -28.38 10.98 -19.90
N VAL A 370 -28.31 10.06 -18.93
CA VAL A 370 -28.40 8.61 -19.15
C VAL A 370 -29.41 8.02 -18.18
N SER A 371 -30.22 7.05 -18.65
CA SER A 371 -31.21 6.38 -17.80
C SER A 371 -30.55 5.46 -16.75
N GLN A 372 -31.16 5.31 -15.58
CA GLN A 372 -30.64 4.45 -14.51
C GLN A 372 -30.42 2.99 -14.96
N ARG A 373 -31.33 2.46 -15.78
CA ARG A 373 -31.22 1.10 -16.34
C ARG A 373 -30.01 0.92 -17.25
N GLU A 374 -29.59 1.97 -17.94
CA GLU A 374 -28.43 1.93 -18.83
C GLU A 374 -27.12 2.08 -18.06
N ILE A 375 -27.12 2.88 -16.99
CA ILE A 375 -26.01 3.00 -16.04
C ILE A 375 -25.67 1.63 -15.44
N ASP A 376 -26.69 0.93 -14.91
CA ASP A 376 -26.50 -0.38 -14.26
C ASP A 376 -26.09 -1.46 -15.27
N ARG A 377 -26.65 -1.43 -16.49
CA ARG A 377 -26.34 -2.41 -17.55
C ARG A 377 -24.92 -2.28 -18.07
N GLN A 378 -24.44 -1.06 -18.28
CA GLN A 378 -23.13 -0.80 -18.90
C GLN A 378 -22.02 -0.50 -17.88
N GLY A 379 -22.36 -0.38 -16.60
CA GLY A 379 -21.42 0.00 -15.54
C GLY A 379 -20.83 1.40 -15.76
N ILE A 380 -21.67 2.36 -16.20
CA ILE A 380 -21.24 3.73 -16.51
C ILE A 380 -20.91 4.46 -15.21
N ILE A 381 -19.77 5.13 -15.19
CA ILE A 381 -19.35 5.97 -14.07
C ILE A 381 -20.12 7.29 -14.15
N THR A 382 -20.92 7.60 -13.12
CA THR A 382 -21.78 8.79 -13.08
C THR A 382 -21.08 10.00 -12.47
N SER A 383 -20.10 9.78 -11.59
CA SER A 383 -19.31 10.85 -10.97
C SER A 383 -17.95 10.98 -11.63
N LEU A 384 -17.60 12.19 -12.07
CA LEU A 384 -16.27 12.45 -12.63
C LEU A 384 -15.16 12.17 -11.60
N ASP A 385 -15.39 12.43 -10.32
CA ASP A 385 -14.40 12.18 -9.27
C ASP A 385 -14.08 10.68 -9.10
N GLU A 386 -15.01 9.80 -9.48
CA GLU A 386 -14.79 8.35 -9.50
C GLU A 386 -13.93 7.90 -10.69
N ALA A 387 -13.81 8.73 -11.72
CA ALA A 387 -12.98 8.46 -12.90
C ALA A 387 -11.57 9.06 -12.78
N LEU A 388 -11.42 10.18 -12.07
CA LEU A 388 -10.17 10.94 -12.06
C LEU A 388 -9.04 10.20 -11.36
N GLY A 389 -7.91 10.09 -12.05
CA GLY A 389 -6.72 9.41 -11.55
C GLY A 389 -6.70 7.90 -11.77
N ALA A 390 -7.81 7.31 -12.25
CA ALA A 390 -7.81 5.94 -12.73
C ALA A 390 -7.03 5.82 -14.06
N VAL A 391 -6.54 4.63 -14.37
CA VAL A 391 -5.77 4.37 -15.60
C VAL A 391 -6.64 3.62 -16.59
N ALA A 392 -6.73 4.08 -17.84
CA ALA A 392 -7.51 3.41 -18.88
C ALA A 392 -6.91 2.04 -19.23
N ARG A 393 -7.72 1.00 -19.30
CA ARG A 393 -7.29 -0.37 -19.64
C ARG A 393 -7.05 -0.56 -21.15
N HIS A 394 -7.83 0.13 -21.97
CA HIS A 394 -7.74 0.13 -23.43
C HIS A 394 -8.07 1.53 -23.97
N ASP A 395 -7.92 1.74 -25.28
CA ASP A 395 -8.28 3.00 -25.91
C ASP A 395 -9.78 3.29 -25.76
N ILE A 396 -10.11 4.50 -25.31
CA ILE A 396 -11.47 5.00 -25.13
C ILE A 396 -11.68 6.15 -26.13
N PRO A 397 -12.50 5.97 -27.18
CA PRO A 397 -12.70 7.01 -28.18
C PRO A 397 -13.43 8.23 -27.60
N ALA A 398 -13.28 9.38 -28.26
CA ALA A 398 -14.04 10.58 -27.94
C ALA A 398 -15.56 10.35 -28.16
N GLY A 399 -16.38 10.97 -27.32
CA GLY A 399 -17.84 10.93 -27.39
C GLY A 399 -18.45 9.70 -26.70
N ARG A 400 -17.71 9.00 -25.83
CA ARG A 400 -18.21 7.81 -25.11
C ARG A 400 -18.26 8.05 -23.60
N PHE A 401 -19.17 7.32 -22.96
CA PHE A 401 -19.22 7.22 -21.50
C PHE A 401 -18.09 6.35 -20.98
N LEU A 402 -17.56 6.71 -19.82
CA LEU A 402 -16.54 5.93 -19.13
C LEU A 402 -17.18 4.79 -18.35
N ARG A 403 -16.71 3.55 -18.52
CA ARG A 403 -17.21 2.39 -17.79
C ARG A 403 -16.19 1.91 -16.77
N LYS A 404 -16.66 1.23 -15.72
CA LYS A 404 -15.77 0.59 -14.73
C LYS A 404 -14.86 -0.46 -15.36
N SER A 405 -15.33 -1.17 -16.38
CA SER A 405 -14.54 -2.14 -17.16
C SER A 405 -13.38 -1.53 -17.92
N ASP A 406 -13.47 -0.24 -18.24
CA ASP A 406 -12.49 0.46 -19.07
C ASP A 406 -11.30 0.95 -18.22
N LEU A 407 -11.30 0.73 -16.90
CA LEU A 407 -10.30 1.20 -15.96
C LEU A 407 -9.55 0.03 -15.29
N LEU A 408 -8.24 0.20 -15.07
CA LEU A 408 -7.38 -0.78 -14.40
C LEU A 408 -7.46 -0.75 -12.87
N SER A 409 -7.93 0.35 -12.29
CA SER A 409 -7.97 0.57 -10.84
C SER A 409 -9.18 1.41 -10.46
N ASP A 410 -9.88 1.05 -9.38
CA ASP A 410 -10.90 1.90 -8.77
C ASP A 410 -10.29 3.24 -8.31
N SER A 411 -11.04 4.33 -8.45
CA SER A 411 -10.57 5.67 -8.11
C SER A 411 -10.10 5.80 -6.67
N ILE A 412 -9.07 6.62 -6.49
CA ILE A 412 -8.60 7.04 -5.19
C ILE A 412 -9.70 7.90 -4.56
N LYS A 413 -10.49 7.33 -3.63
CA LYS A 413 -11.30 8.13 -2.72
C LYS A 413 -10.35 9.07 -1.97
N PRO A 414 -10.45 10.41 -2.10
CA PRO A 414 -9.69 11.29 -1.23
C PRO A 414 -10.14 10.98 0.20
N ARG A 415 -9.20 10.48 1.02
CA ARG A 415 -9.43 10.19 2.43
C ARG A 415 -9.84 11.50 3.10
N SER A 416 -11.16 11.69 3.25
CA SER A 416 -11.74 12.84 3.93
C SER A 416 -11.14 12.91 5.33
N ALA A 417 -10.54 14.06 5.66
CA ALA A 417 -10.11 14.37 7.01
C ALA A 417 -11.33 14.35 7.95
N ARG A 418 -11.57 13.21 8.60
CA ARG A 418 -12.30 13.11 9.88
C ARG A 418 -11.20 13.00 10.94
N GLY A 419 -11.12 13.92 11.90
CA GLY A 419 -12.22 14.22 12.81
C GLY A 419 -11.94 13.37 14.04
N SER A 420 -11.25 13.98 15.01
CA SER A 420 -10.94 13.41 16.31
C SER A 420 -12.23 13.11 17.06
N GLU A 421 -12.66 11.85 17.04
CA GLU A 421 -13.62 11.33 18.01
C GLU A 421 -12.86 10.43 18.98
N VAL A 422 -12.81 10.92 20.21
CA VAL A 422 -12.38 10.23 21.41
C VAL A 422 -13.49 9.24 21.77
N GLU A 423 -13.20 7.94 21.72
CA GLU A 423 -14.02 6.96 22.43
C GLU A 423 -13.10 6.08 23.28
N SER A 424 -13.14 6.39 24.57
CA SER A 424 -12.56 5.64 25.68
C SER A 424 -13.44 4.44 26.01
N THR A 425 -12.87 3.24 26.09
CA THR A 425 -13.21 2.25 27.12
C THR A 425 -12.17 1.12 27.19
N ASP A 426 -11.41 1.15 28.28
CA ASP A 426 -11.05 0.05 29.18
C ASP A 426 -10.78 -1.36 28.64
N ALA A 427 -9.49 -1.73 28.64
CA ALA A 427 -9.06 -3.02 29.19
C ALA A 427 -7.58 -2.93 29.62
N ALA A 428 -7.38 -2.63 30.89
CA ALA A 428 -6.09 -2.76 31.56
C ALA A 428 -5.75 -4.23 31.82
N THR A 429 -4.43 -4.48 31.94
CA THR A 429 -3.78 -5.60 32.66
C THR A 429 -3.42 -6.85 31.84
N ARG A 430 -2.21 -6.83 31.25
CA ARG A 430 -1.13 -7.76 31.64
C ARG A 430 0.22 -7.28 31.11
N GLU A 431 1.00 -6.78 32.05
CA GLU A 431 2.40 -6.42 31.95
C GLU A 431 3.26 -7.66 32.23
N ALA A 432 4.24 -7.98 31.38
CA ALA A 432 5.63 -8.24 31.78
C ALA A 432 6.52 -8.77 30.63
N ALA A 433 7.69 -8.11 30.52
CA ALA A 433 8.99 -8.60 30.05
C ALA A 433 9.20 -8.89 28.55
N TYR A 434 9.87 -7.97 27.84
CA TYR A 434 11.32 -7.99 27.53
C TYR A 434 11.71 -6.72 26.72
N PRO A 435 12.98 -6.27 26.76
CA PRO A 435 13.37 -4.87 26.54
C PRO A 435 13.69 -4.51 25.09
N ALA A 436 13.58 -3.19 24.86
CA ALA A 436 13.75 -2.49 23.60
C ALA A 436 15.14 -2.64 22.96
N PHE A 437 15.17 -3.02 21.69
CA PHE A 437 16.28 -2.74 20.78
C PHE A 437 16.02 -1.44 20.03
N ARG A 438 16.72 -0.38 20.44
CA ARG A 438 16.92 0.85 19.67
C ARG A 438 18.03 0.59 18.64
N PHE A 439 17.73 0.67 17.35
CA PHE A 439 18.78 0.84 16.34
C PHE A 439 19.10 2.33 16.19
N SER A 440 20.23 2.72 16.77
CA SER A 440 20.89 3.99 16.52
C SER A 440 21.69 3.91 15.23
N SER A 441 21.55 4.93 14.39
CA SER A 441 22.37 5.20 13.22
C SER A 441 23.83 5.44 13.64
N GLY A 442 24.73 4.55 13.21
CA GLY A 442 26.18 4.67 13.42
C GLY A 442 26.93 4.45 12.12
N SER A 443 27.28 5.55 11.45
CA SER A 443 28.27 5.57 10.37
C SER A 443 29.64 5.19 10.92
N ALA A 444 30.25 4.13 10.38
CA ALA A 444 31.68 3.86 10.56
C ALA A 444 32.32 3.50 9.22
N ARG A 445 33.32 4.32 8.86
CA ARG A 445 34.30 4.09 7.79
C ARG A 445 35.14 2.85 8.10
N LEU A 446 35.41 2.04 7.09
CA LEU A 446 36.65 1.27 6.99
C LEU A 446 37.08 1.22 5.52
N ALA A 447 38.35 1.54 5.31
CA ALA A 447 39.00 1.69 4.03
C ALA A 447 39.56 0.36 3.51
N SER A 448 39.46 0.19 2.18
CA SER A 448 40.38 -0.45 1.23
C SER A 448 41.03 -1.80 1.59
N LEU A 449 40.77 -2.81 0.74
CA LEU A 449 41.81 -3.57 0.02
C LEU A 449 41.18 -4.36 -1.15
N GLN A 450 41.86 -4.30 -2.31
CA GLN A 450 41.79 -5.15 -3.50
C GLN A 450 40.51 -5.15 -4.39
N GLU A 451 40.60 -4.48 -5.54
CA GLU A 451 39.72 -4.67 -6.72
C GLU A 451 39.95 -6.04 -7.38
N PRO A 452 38.87 -6.65 -7.89
CA PRO A 452 38.83 -7.03 -9.30
C PRO A 452 37.65 -6.36 -10.02
N ALA A 453 37.81 -6.16 -11.33
CA ALA A 453 36.99 -5.34 -12.21
C ALA A 453 35.46 -5.47 -11.98
N ALA A 454 34.84 -4.35 -11.59
CA ALA A 454 33.40 -4.24 -11.35
C ALA A 454 32.61 -4.34 -12.67
N GLY A 455 31.85 -5.43 -12.83
CA GLY A 455 30.75 -5.49 -13.79
C GLY A 455 29.59 -4.56 -13.38
N PRO A 456 28.71 -4.17 -14.31
CA PRO A 456 27.59 -3.30 -14.01
C PRO A 456 26.62 -3.98 -13.02
N THR A 457 26.36 -3.32 -11.89
CA THR A 457 25.37 -3.77 -10.90
C THR A 457 23.94 -3.51 -11.41
N PRO A 458 22.99 -4.43 -11.22
CA PRO A 458 21.59 -4.21 -11.60
C PRO A 458 21.00 -3.05 -10.79
N THR A 459 20.33 -2.11 -11.45
CA THR A 459 19.71 -0.95 -10.80
C THR A 459 18.36 -1.33 -10.20
N THR A 460 18.32 -1.55 -8.88
CA THR A 460 17.07 -1.69 -8.12
C THR A 460 16.36 -0.34 -8.04
N VAL A 461 15.10 -0.26 -8.48
CA VAL A 461 14.32 0.99 -8.51
C VAL A 461 13.60 1.17 -7.16
N GLY A 462 14.35 1.47 -6.09
CA GLY A 462 13.82 1.47 -4.70
C GLY A 462 13.40 2.82 -4.10
N ASP A 463 14.07 3.94 -4.42
CA ASP A 463 14.04 5.10 -3.51
C ASP A 463 13.23 6.34 -3.99
N ARG A 464 12.33 6.25 -4.97
CA ARG A 464 11.62 7.44 -5.50
C ARG A 464 10.09 7.28 -5.64
N PRO A 465 9.29 8.22 -5.08
CA PRO A 465 7.86 8.06 -4.75
C PRO A 465 6.87 7.99 -5.95
N ALA A 466 7.35 8.07 -7.20
CA ALA A 466 6.48 8.09 -8.39
C ALA A 466 6.30 6.72 -9.04
N ILE A 467 7.34 5.88 -9.04
CA ILE A 467 7.30 4.52 -9.64
C ILE A 467 6.91 3.48 -8.59
N THR A 468 7.30 3.70 -7.33
CA THR A 468 6.94 2.82 -6.20
C THR A 468 5.44 2.69 -5.96
N ARG A 469 4.60 3.58 -6.55
CA ARG A 469 3.13 3.47 -6.48
C ARG A 469 2.55 2.33 -7.32
N PHE A 470 3.26 1.88 -8.34
CA PHE A 470 2.81 0.78 -9.21
C PHE A 470 3.36 -0.57 -8.76
N VAL A 471 4.38 -0.58 -7.91
CA VAL A 471 4.94 -1.80 -7.33
C VAL A 471 4.06 -2.25 -6.16
N PRO A 472 3.43 -3.43 -6.22
CA PRO A 472 2.61 -3.92 -5.11
C PRO A 472 3.44 -4.06 -3.83
N PRO A 473 2.85 -3.92 -2.63
CA PRO A 473 3.56 -4.15 -1.38
C PRO A 473 4.09 -5.59 -1.31
N GLY A 474 5.35 -5.75 -0.90
CA GLY A 474 6.04 -7.05 -0.89
C GLY A 474 6.69 -7.43 -2.22
N TYR A 475 6.78 -6.49 -3.17
CA TYR A 475 7.47 -6.67 -4.44
C TYR A 475 8.57 -5.61 -4.61
N THR A 476 9.60 -5.98 -5.36
CA THR A 476 10.72 -5.14 -5.77
C THR A 476 10.78 -5.10 -7.30
N ALA A 477 10.87 -3.91 -7.89
CA ALA A 477 10.92 -3.74 -9.34
C ALA A 477 12.35 -3.84 -9.90
N PHE A 478 12.51 -4.69 -10.92
CA PHE A 478 13.73 -4.82 -11.71
C PHE A 478 13.53 -4.28 -13.12
N ALA A 479 14.53 -3.55 -13.62
CA ALA A 479 14.62 -3.16 -15.02
C ALA A 479 15.36 -4.24 -15.81
N ILE A 480 14.62 -5.10 -16.51
CA ILE A 480 15.19 -6.18 -17.33
C ILE A 480 15.31 -5.69 -18.78
N PRO A 481 16.49 -5.70 -19.42
CA PRO A 481 16.63 -5.31 -20.81
C PRO A 481 15.66 -6.09 -21.70
N TRP A 482 14.92 -5.39 -22.59
CA TRP A 482 13.90 -6.01 -23.45
C TRP A 482 14.43 -7.19 -24.26
N ASN A 483 15.65 -7.05 -24.79
CA ASN A 483 16.32 -8.10 -25.56
C ASN A 483 16.76 -9.32 -24.74
N ARG A 484 16.66 -9.26 -23.41
CA ARG A 484 16.87 -10.39 -22.52
C ARG A 484 15.58 -11.06 -22.09
N VAL A 485 14.40 -10.64 -22.58
CA VAL A 485 13.12 -11.25 -22.25
C VAL A 485 12.51 -11.82 -23.54
N TYR A 486 12.43 -13.14 -23.65
CA TYR A 486 11.75 -13.83 -24.74
C TYR A 486 10.23 -13.68 -24.59
N GLY A 487 9.56 -13.24 -25.66
CA GLY A 487 8.12 -12.93 -25.68
C GLY A 487 7.76 -11.57 -25.08
N ALA A 488 8.74 -10.68 -24.88
CA ALA A 488 8.52 -9.35 -24.32
C ALA A 488 7.50 -8.52 -25.12
N GLU A 489 7.45 -8.71 -26.44
CA GLU A 489 6.51 -8.08 -27.37
C GLU A 489 5.04 -8.39 -27.10
N HIS A 490 4.77 -9.43 -26.32
CA HIS A 490 3.43 -9.84 -25.93
C HIS A 490 3.05 -9.40 -24.51
N LEU A 491 3.97 -8.80 -23.75
CA LEU A 491 3.75 -8.41 -22.36
C LEU A 491 3.02 -7.07 -22.25
N GLN A 492 1.94 -7.06 -21.47
CA GLN A 492 1.15 -5.88 -21.11
C GLN A 492 1.32 -5.53 -19.63
N ILE A 493 1.05 -4.27 -19.26
CA ILE A 493 1.03 -3.87 -17.84
C ILE A 493 -0.03 -4.69 -17.11
N GLY A 494 0.34 -5.26 -15.98
CA GLY A 494 -0.54 -6.04 -15.12
C GLY A 494 -0.49 -7.54 -15.42
N ASP A 495 0.21 -7.98 -16.46
CA ASP A 495 0.37 -9.41 -16.73
C ASP A 495 1.15 -10.06 -15.58
N GLU A 496 0.55 -11.11 -14.99
CA GLU A 496 1.20 -12.03 -14.06
C GLU A 496 1.93 -13.14 -14.84
N LEU A 497 3.22 -13.30 -14.59
CA LEU A 497 4.06 -14.26 -15.29
C LEU A 497 5.07 -14.92 -14.36
N ASP A 498 5.50 -16.12 -14.71
CA ASP A 498 6.69 -16.73 -14.13
C ASP A 498 7.91 -16.38 -14.98
N LEU A 499 8.99 -15.96 -14.34
CA LEU A 499 10.26 -15.69 -15.00
C LEU A 499 11.15 -16.92 -14.92
N LEU A 500 11.53 -17.43 -16.10
CA LEU A 500 12.48 -18.52 -16.28
C LEU A 500 13.80 -17.95 -16.83
N ALA A 501 14.93 -18.19 -16.18
CA ALA A 501 16.24 -17.80 -16.68
C ALA A 501 16.92 -18.98 -17.38
N SER A 502 17.34 -18.78 -18.62
CA SER A 502 18.23 -19.68 -19.35
C SER A 502 19.62 -19.06 -19.41
N TYR A 503 20.63 -19.84 -19.05
CA TYR A 503 22.03 -19.43 -19.04
C TYR A 503 22.74 -20.02 -20.26
N SER A 504 23.75 -19.33 -20.82
CA SER A 504 24.56 -19.93 -21.87
C SER A 504 25.35 -21.12 -21.30
N LEU A 505 25.38 -22.23 -22.04
CA LEU A 505 26.24 -23.39 -21.72
C LEU A 505 27.68 -23.21 -22.21
N GLU A 506 27.91 -22.14 -22.96
CA GLU A 506 29.23 -21.71 -23.39
C GLU A 506 29.94 -21.07 -22.19
N SER A 507 30.99 -21.70 -21.68
CA SER A 507 31.94 -21.00 -20.81
C SER A 507 32.91 -20.24 -21.71
N GLU A 508 32.97 -18.93 -21.53
CA GLU A 508 34.06 -18.13 -22.07
C GLU A 508 35.14 -18.06 -21.00
N ASP A 509 36.23 -18.79 -21.21
CA ASP A 509 37.43 -18.62 -20.41
C ASP A 509 38.35 -17.65 -21.16
N GLU A 510 38.54 -16.46 -20.57
CA GLU A 510 39.47 -15.45 -21.05
C GLU A 510 40.77 -15.61 -20.25
N GLU A 511 41.77 -16.26 -20.85
CA GLU A 511 43.06 -16.49 -20.23
C GLU A 511 44.05 -15.42 -20.71
N GLU A 512 44.54 -14.59 -19.79
CA GLU A 512 45.49 -13.52 -20.08
C GLU A 512 46.91 -13.99 -19.73
N GLU A 513 47.64 -14.47 -20.74
CA GLU A 513 49.02 -14.94 -20.59
C GLU A 513 49.99 -13.76 -20.79
N VAL A 514 50.65 -13.34 -19.70
CA VAL A 514 51.65 -12.27 -19.75
C VAL A 514 53.05 -12.87 -19.89
N GLU A 515 53.56 -12.90 -21.11
CA GLU A 515 54.91 -13.36 -21.41
C GLU A 515 55.90 -12.19 -21.25
N LYS A 516 56.79 -12.27 -20.25
CA LYS A 516 57.82 -11.25 -20.03
C LYS A 516 59.09 -11.65 -20.76
N ARG A 517 59.44 -10.90 -21.81
CA ARG A 517 60.63 -11.17 -22.62
C ARG A 517 61.92 -10.79 -21.88
N PRO A 518 63.07 -11.36 -22.28
CA PRO A 518 64.37 -11.07 -21.65
C PRO A 518 64.79 -9.60 -21.73
N ASP A 519 64.21 -8.83 -22.67
CA ASP A 519 64.43 -7.40 -22.85
C ASP A 519 63.62 -6.52 -21.87
N GLY A 520 62.81 -7.13 -21.00
CA GLY A 520 61.96 -6.44 -20.03
C GLY A 520 60.58 -6.04 -20.56
N SER A 521 60.29 -6.27 -21.84
CA SER A 521 58.95 -6.03 -22.40
C SER A 521 57.98 -7.14 -21.99
N THR A 522 56.77 -6.76 -21.55
CA THR A 522 55.67 -7.68 -21.29
C THR A 522 54.75 -7.72 -22.50
N ILE A 523 54.59 -8.91 -23.09
CA ILE A 523 53.57 -9.16 -24.11
C ILE A 523 52.43 -9.87 -23.43
N THR A 524 51.29 -9.22 -23.42
CA THR A 524 50.06 -9.82 -22.91
C THR A 524 49.30 -10.44 -24.08
N ARG A 525 49.18 -11.77 -24.09
CA ARG A 525 48.31 -12.49 -25.03
C ARG A 525 47.01 -12.83 -24.31
N LYS A 526 45.91 -12.30 -24.81
CA LYS A 526 44.58 -12.71 -24.40
C LYS A 526 44.13 -13.86 -25.29
N ARG A 527 43.90 -15.03 -24.70
CA ARG A 527 43.29 -16.17 -25.38
C ARG A 527 41.84 -16.27 -24.92
N HIS A 528 40.92 -16.28 -25.87
CA HIS A 528 39.50 -16.49 -25.63
C HIS A 528 39.16 -17.91 -26.06
N ASP A 529 38.88 -18.81 -25.12
CA ASP A 529 38.42 -20.16 -25.43
C ASP A 529 36.93 -20.27 -25.09
N ILE A 530 36.14 -20.77 -26.04
CA ILE A 530 34.69 -20.96 -25.88
C ILE A 530 34.46 -22.46 -25.80
N SER A 531 34.18 -22.96 -24.59
CA SER A 531 33.86 -24.37 -24.39
C SER A 531 32.34 -24.56 -24.24
N THR A 532 31.73 -25.37 -25.11
CA THR A 532 30.31 -25.75 -25.01
C THR A 532 30.15 -26.96 -24.11
N ARG A 533 29.40 -26.83 -23.02
CA ARG A 533 29.07 -27.96 -22.15
C ARG A 533 27.78 -28.66 -22.63
N GLU A 534 27.84 -29.97 -22.85
CA GLU A 534 26.65 -30.77 -23.19
C GLU A 534 25.73 -30.95 -21.97
N THR A 535 24.41 -30.81 -22.17
CA THR A 535 23.38 -31.12 -21.16
C THR A 535 22.95 -32.57 -21.25
N ILE A 536 22.50 -33.15 -20.12
CA ILE A 536 22.01 -34.54 -20.05
C ILE A 536 20.62 -34.69 -20.72
N ARG A 537 19.91 -33.58 -20.98
CA ARG A 537 18.57 -33.58 -21.58
C ARG A 537 18.59 -33.50 -23.10
N SER A 538 17.54 -34.04 -23.72
CA SER A 538 17.37 -34.05 -25.18
C SER A 538 17.15 -32.64 -25.74
N TRP A 539 17.52 -32.42 -27.00
CA TRP A 539 17.45 -31.11 -27.67
C TRP A 539 16.03 -30.52 -27.74
N ASP A 540 14.99 -31.37 -27.67
CA ASP A 540 13.59 -30.93 -27.63
C ASP A 540 13.18 -30.37 -26.25
N GLU A 541 13.95 -30.69 -25.19
CA GLU A 541 13.71 -30.21 -23.82
C GLU A 541 14.56 -28.99 -23.46
N SER A 542 15.68 -28.76 -24.15
CA SER A 542 16.46 -27.52 -24.04
C SER A 542 16.01 -26.54 -25.12
N LEU A 543 15.91 -25.25 -24.80
CA LEU A 543 15.55 -24.21 -25.79
C LEU A 543 16.75 -23.92 -26.74
N GLY A 544 17.29 -24.95 -27.40
CA GLY A 544 18.50 -24.90 -28.25
C GLY A 544 19.81 -25.11 -27.48
N LEU A 545 20.88 -24.42 -27.90
CA LEU A 545 22.24 -24.44 -27.29
C LEU A 545 22.33 -23.76 -25.91
N ARG A 546 21.19 -23.48 -25.27
CA ARG A 546 21.11 -22.77 -23.99
C ARG A 546 20.78 -23.75 -22.88
N GLY A 547 21.28 -23.44 -21.68
CA GLY A 547 21.12 -24.27 -20.49
C GLY A 547 19.66 -24.43 -20.08
N GLU A 548 19.42 -25.41 -19.21
CA GLU A 548 18.09 -25.69 -18.67
C GLU A 548 17.44 -24.40 -18.13
N PRO A 549 16.16 -24.12 -18.41
CA PRO A 549 15.48 -22.96 -17.85
C PRO A 549 15.26 -23.15 -16.34
N TRP A 550 15.74 -22.20 -15.55
CA TRP A 550 15.58 -22.17 -14.09
C TRP A 550 14.50 -21.17 -13.70
N PHE A 551 13.59 -21.55 -12.81
CA PHE A 551 12.64 -20.61 -12.22
C PHE A 551 13.40 -19.61 -11.35
N VAL A 552 13.32 -18.32 -11.70
CA VAL A 552 13.98 -17.23 -10.98
C VAL A 552 13.00 -16.31 -10.28
N ALA A 553 11.79 -16.17 -10.80
CA ALA A 553 10.68 -15.58 -10.06
C ALA A 553 9.35 -16.23 -10.44
N SER A 554 8.40 -16.29 -9.49
CA SER A 554 7.03 -16.73 -9.77
C SER A 554 6.03 -15.64 -9.43
N GLY A 555 5.00 -15.47 -10.26
CA GLY A 555 4.00 -14.41 -10.07
C GLY A 555 4.61 -13.01 -10.17
N ALA A 556 5.63 -12.84 -11.00
CA ALA A 556 6.17 -11.54 -11.33
C ALA A 556 5.12 -10.73 -12.11
N ILE A 557 5.04 -9.43 -11.86
CA ILE A 557 4.03 -8.56 -12.44
C ILE A 557 4.72 -7.56 -13.36
N VAL A 558 4.27 -7.47 -14.61
CA VAL A 558 4.75 -6.42 -15.51
C VAL A 558 4.18 -5.07 -15.06
N VAL A 559 5.04 -4.21 -14.50
CA VAL A 559 4.61 -2.91 -13.95
C VAL A 559 4.74 -1.76 -14.94
N GLY A 560 5.43 -1.98 -16.07
CA GLY A 560 5.53 -0.97 -17.11
C GLY A 560 6.27 -1.46 -18.35
N PRO A 561 5.67 -1.42 -19.56
CA PRO A 561 6.39 -1.43 -20.80
C PRO A 561 7.05 -0.06 -20.97
N VAL A 562 8.14 -0.05 -21.71
CA VAL A 562 8.69 1.20 -22.25
C VAL A 562 8.69 1.14 -23.77
N GLY A 563 7.60 0.70 -24.40
CA GLY A 563 7.47 0.64 -25.86
C GLY A 563 7.02 1.95 -26.55
N PHE A 564 6.72 3.00 -25.80
CA PHE A 564 6.49 4.38 -26.26
C PHE A 564 7.25 5.32 -25.31
N PRO A 565 7.82 6.44 -25.77
CA PRO A 565 8.84 7.17 -25.01
C PRO A 565 8.34 7.46 -23.61
N ALA A 566 9.03 6.92 -22.60
CA ALA A 566 8.58 7.01 -21.21
C ALA A 566 8.30 8.48 -20.88
N PRO A 567 7.20 8.79 -20.15
CA PRO A 567 6.94 10.16 -19.71
C PRO A 567 8.21 10.71 -19.05
N ALA A 568 8.57 11.96 -19.37
CA ALA A 568 9.88 12.55 -19.06
C ALA A 568 10.29 12.49 -17.56
N ALA A 569 9.35 12.18 -16.66
CA ALA A 569 9.60 11.88 -15.26
C ALA A 569 10.30 10.52 -15.04
N ALA A 570 9.94 9.46 -15.79
CA ALA A 570 10.57 8.15 -15.72
C ALA A 570 11.99 8.16 -16.34
N LEU A 571 12.18 8.86 -17.47
CA LEU A 571 13.50 9.05 -18.09
C LEU A 571 14.47 9.86 -17.20
N ARG A 572 13.97 10.86 -16.45
CA ARG A 572 14.75 11.54 -15.41
C ARG A 572 14.99 10.67 -14.17
N ALA A 573 14.10 9.73 -13.89
CA ALA A 573 14.21 8.83 -12.74
C ALA A 573 15.27 7.72 -12.93
N LEU A 574 15.45 7.24 -14.16
CA LEU A 574 16.46 6.24 -14.54
C LEU A 574 17.90 6.79 -14.60
N GLY A 575 18.08 8.12 -14.52
CA GLY A 575 19.39 8.79 -14.54
C GLY A 575 20.05 8.82 -15.93
N GLU A 576 20.89 9.83 -16.19
CA GLU A 576 21.60 9.99 -17.47
C GLU A 576 22.52 8.79 -17.83
N ASN A 577 22.81 7.91 -16.87
CA ASN A 577 23.69 6.76 -17.06
C ASN A 577 23.05 5.65 -17.91
N ALA A 578 21.72 5.48 -17.87
CA ALA A 578 21.04 4.49 -18.71
C ALA A 578 21.11 4.84 -20.21
N ASN A 579 21.21 6.13 -20.56
CA ASN A 579 21.34 6.60 -21.95
C ASN A 579 22.81 6.77 -22.40
N ARG A 580 23.79 6.96 -21.49
CA ARG A 580 25.21 7.08 -21.88
C ARG A 580 25.81 5.77 -22.39
N GLN A 581 25.30 4.60 -21.97
CA GLN A 581 25.75 3.32 -22.50
C GLN A 581 25.37 3.07 -23.98
N ALA A 582 24.44 3.86 -24.55
CA ALA A 582 24.00 3.68 -25.94
C ALA A 582 24.87 4.42 -26.98
N THR A 583 25.84 5.25 -26.57
CA THR A 583 26.59 6.13 -27.49
C THR A 583 28.07 5.77 -27.69
N GLY A 584 28.57 4.69 -27.08
CA GLY A 584 29.97 4.29 -27.19
C GLY A 584 30.18 2.82 -27.56
N GLY A 585 30.40 2.54 -28.86
CA GLY A 585 31.11 1.35 -29.34
C GLY A 585 30.24 0.15 -29.73
N ASN A 586 30.20 -0.14 -31.04
CA ASN A 586 29.59 -1.29 -31.72
C ASN A 586 28.07 -1.48 -31.52
N ALA A 587 27.35 -1.05 -32.55
CA ALA A 587 25.93 -1.31 -32.75
C ALA A 587 25.68 -2.80 -33.04
N ASP A 588 25.62 -3.64 -32.02
CA ASP A 588 24.78 -4.83 -32.07
C ASP A 588 23.33 -4.41 -31.79
N SER A 589 22.56 -4.45 -32.87
CA SER A 589 21.29 -3.75 -33.11
C SER A 589 20.08 -4.38 -32.42
N LEU A 590 20.06 -4.47 -31.09
CA LEU A 590 18.89 -4.97 -30.34
C LEU A 590 18.69 -4.23 -29.00
N SER A 591 18.88 -2.91 -28.97
CA SER A 591 18.67 -2.10 -27.77
C SER A 591 17.22 -1.58 -27.71
N GLY A 592 16.32 -2.44 -27.25
CA GLY A 592 15.01 -2.01 -26.74
C GLY A 592 15.13 -1.47 -25.31
N PRO A 593 14.30 -0.51 -24.90
CA PRO A 593 14.29 0.01 -23.53
C PRO A 593 13.86 -1.08 -22.53
N PRO A 594 14.39 -1.08 -21.30
CA PRO A 594 14.16 -2.17 -20.34
C PRO A 594 12.70 -2.26 -19.90
N LEU A 595 12.22 -3.48 -19.69
CA LEU A 595 10.93 -3.80 -19.10
C LEU A 595 11.02 -3.70 -17.58
N LEU A 596 10.06 -3.03 -16.93
CA LEU A 596 9.95 -3.03 -15.48
C LEU A 596 9.09 -4.21 -15.04
N ILE A 597 9.70 -5.12 -14.28
CA ILE A 597 9.02 -6.30 -13.73
C ILE A 597 9.12 -6.24 -12.21
N ALA A 598 7.98 -6.21 -11.53
CA ALA A 598 7.86 -6.32 -10.08
C ALA A 598 7.95 -7.79 -9.70
N VAL A 599 8.91 -8.10 -8.84
CA VAL A 599 9.25 -9.45 -8.41
C VAL A 599 9.01 -9.54 -6.90
N ASP A 600 8.39 -10.60 -6.41
CA ASP A 600 8.16 -10.84 -4.97
C ASP A 600 9.50 -10.72 -4.20
N ASP A 601 9.49 -10.09 -3.02
CA ASP A 601 10.71 -9.82 -2.26
C ASP A 601 11.52 -11.08 -1.94
N ARG A 602 10.88 -12.26 -1.92
CA ARG A 602 11.54 -13.57 -1.73
C ARG A 602 12.42 -14.00 -2.92
N ASP A 603 12.22 -13.41 -4.09
CA ASP A 603 12.91 -13.75 -5.35
C ASP A 603 13.91 -12.69 -5.79
N VAL A 604 14.06 -11.63 -5.00
CA VAL A 604 14.96 -10.52 -5.33
C VAL A 604 16.38 -11.02 -5.51
N GLU A 605 16.84 -11.94 -4.66
CA GLU A 605 18.19 -12.50 -4.76
C GLU A 605 18.37 -13.37 -6.00
N THR A 606 17.39 -14.21 -6.35
CA THR A 606 17.47 -15.09 -7.52
C THR A 606 17.41 -14.30 -8.83
N VAL A 607 16.54 -13.29 -8.93
CA VAL A 607 16.47 -12.40 -10.09
C VAL A 607 17.69 -11.51 -10.20
N ALA A 608 18.21 -10.97 -9.08
CA ALA A 608 19.43 -10.18 -9.08
C ALA A 608 20.66 -11.01 -9.52
N ALA A 609 20.79 -12.24 -9.02
CA ALA A 609 21.86 -13.16 -9.43
C ALA A 609 21.76 -13.53 -10.92
N ALA A 610 20.53 -13.78 -11.40
CA ALA A 610 20.30 -14.04 -12.82
C ALA A 610 20.71 -12.83 -13.68
N LEU A 611 20.28 -11.62 -13.31
CA LEU A 611 20.61 -10.37 -14.03
C LEU A 611 22.11 -10.06 -14.05
N ALA A 612 22.82 -10.41 -12.97
CA ALA A 612 24.28 -10.26 -12.89
C ALA A 612 25.03 -11.19 -13.87
N THR A 613 24.40 -12.28 -14.31
CA THR A 613 25.01 -13.22 -15.25
C THR A 613 24.97 -12.65 -16.67
N ARG A 614 26.15 -12.56 -17.31
CA ARG A 614 26.25 -12.11 -18.70
C ARG A 614 25.52 -13.10 -19.62
N ARG A 615 24.76 -12.58 -20.59
CA ARG A 615 23.98 -13.37 -21.58
C ARG A 615 22.81 -14.20 -21.02
N VAL A 616 22.35 -13.95 -19.79
CA VAL A 616 21.08 -14.55 -19.32
C VAL A 616 19.93 -14.14 -20.24
N LEU A 617 19.06 -15.10 -20.57
CA LEU A 617 17.80 -14.84 -21.25
C LEU A 617 16.64 -15.31 -20.37
N PHE A 618 15.80 -14.36 -20.00
CA PHE A 618 14.54 -14.59 -19.34
C PHE A 618 13.50 -15.03 -20.36
N THR A 619 12.68 -16.01 -20.01
CA THR A 619 11.47 -16.40 -20.74
C THR A 619 10.29 -16.09 -19.84
N ALA A 620 9.35 -15.30 -20.34
CA ALA A 620 8.11 -15.02 -19.63
C ALA A 620 7.12 -16.17 -19.88
N ALA A 621 6.80 -16.92 -18.83
CA ALA A 621 5.75 -17.92 -18.86
C ALA A 621 4.46 -17.30 -18.33
N PHE A 622 3.52 -16.99 -19.24
CA PHE A 622 2.23 -16.42 -18.87
C PHE A 622 1.45 -17.38 -18.00
N HIS A 623 0.90 -16.85 -16.91
CA HIS A 623 -0.22 -17.53 -16.27
C HIS A 623 -1.41 -17.36 -17.22
N PRO A 624 -2.16 -18.43 -17.56
CA PRO A 624 -3.52 -18.20 -18.06
C PRO A 624 -4.17 -17.36 -16.97
N SER A 625 -4.52 -16.11 -17.29
CA SER A 625 -5.01 -15.12 -16.34
C SER A 625 -5.97 -15.82 -15.38
N ASP A 626 -5.52 -16.04 -14.14
CA ASP A 626 -6.34 -16.49 -13.03
C ASP A 626 -7.26 -15.28 -12.70
N GLU A 627 -8.09 -14.83 -13.66
CA GLU A 627 -9.47 -14.52 -13.32
C GLU A 627 -9.88 -15.75 -12.55
N LYS A 628 -9.82 -15.70 -11.22
CA LYS A 628 -10.46 -16.68 -10.35
C LYS A 628 -11.87 -16.72 -10.92
N PRO A 629 -12.24 -17.72 -11.74
CA PRO A 629 -13.64 -17.87 -12.02
C PRO A 629 -14.15 -18.15 -10.60
N GLU A 630 -15.06 -17.33 -10.09
CA GLU A 630 -15.88 -17.84 -9.01
C GLU A 630 -16.27 -19.25 -9.45
N PRO A 631 -15.90 -20.28 -8.66
CA PRO A 631 -15.96 -21.65 -9.12
C PRO A 631 -17.35 -21.84 -9.72
N GLU A 632 -17.42 -22.22 -11.00
CA GLU A 632 -18.68 -22.36 -11.73
C GLU A 632 -19.66 -23.07 -10.81
N ALA A 633 -20.87 -22.51 -10.63
CA ALA A 633 -21.81 -22.97 -9.63
C ALA A 633 -21.96 -24.50 -9.69
N GLY A 634 -21.49 -25.21 -8.65
CA GLY A 634 -21.43 -26.67 -8.63
C GLY A 634 -20.04 -27.29 -8.84
N THR A 635 -18.96 -26.51 -8.86
CA THR A 635 -17.57 -26.99 -8.81
C THR A 635 -16.88 -26.55 -7.52
N LYS A 636 -15.92 -27.33 -7.02
CA LYS A 636 -15.02 -26.97 -5.91
C LYS A 636 -13.57 -27.23 -6.31
N ARG A 637 -12.63 -26.37 -5.86
CA ARG A 637 -11.18 -26.59 -6.06
C ARG A 637 -10.60 -27.38 -4.89
N ILE A 638 -10.18 -28.60 -5.17
CA ILE A 638 -9.54 -29.49 -4.20
C ILE A 638 -8.02 -29.39 -4.30
N ALA A 639 -7.34 -29.56 -3.17
CA ALA A 639 -5.88 -29.61 -3.13
C ALA A 639 -5.38 -30.97 -3.64
N ILE A 640 -4.36 -30.94 -4.50
CA ILE A 640 -3.69 -32.14 -5.01
C ILE A 640 -2.19 -32.09 -4.74
N VAL A 641 -1.63 -33.27 -4.54
CA VAL A 641 -0.24 -33.50 -4.15
C VAL A 641 0.69 -33.14 -5.31
N ALA A 642 1.63 -32.20 -5.11
CA ALA A 642 2.53 -31.73 -6.17
C ALA A 642 3.66 -32.74 -6.51
N GLN A 643 4.11 -33.49 -5.51
CA GLN A 643 5.20 -34.48 -5.57
C GLN A 643 4.90 -35.61 -4.58
N ASP A 644 5.51 -36.79 -4.74
CA ASP A 644 5.28 -37.89 -3.81
C ASP A 644 5.70 -37.51 -2.37
N ILE A 645 4.81 -37.69 -1.40
CA ILE A 645 5.04 -37.40 0.02
C ILE A 645 5.05 -38.72 0.79
N ALA A 646 6.05 -38.94 1.64
CA ALA A 646 6.16 -40.17 2.40
C ALA A 646 5.10 -40.25 3.51
N ALA A 647 4.78 -41.47 3.94
CA ALA A 647 4.01 -41.65 5.16
C ALA A 647 4.79 -41.10 6.35
N TYR A 648 4.09 -40.51 7.31
CA TYR A 648 4.64 -39.94 8.54
C TYR A 648 5.52 -38.70 8.34
N GLU A 649 5.44 -38.10 7.16
CA GLU A 649 6.04 -36.80 6.87
C GLU A 649 5.09 -35.67 7.32
N GLN A 650 5.66 -34.59 7.86
CA GLN A 650 4.89 -33.40 8.22
C GLN A 650 4.58 -32.61 6.95
N ILE A 651 3.30 -32.24 6.77
CA ILE A 651 2.96 -31.27 5.74
C ILE A 651 3.48 -29.90 6.15
N SER A 652 4.42 -29.40 5.38
CA SER A 652 4.90 -28.03 5.41
C SER A 652 4.71 -27.42 4.03
N ASP A 653 4.66 -26.09 3.94
CA ASP A 653 4.50 -25.36 2.68
C ASP A 653 5.45 -25.78 1.56
N THR A 654 6.67 -26.22 1.89
CA THR A 654 7.62 -26.72 0.89
C THR A 654 7.26 -28.11 0.38
N VAL A 655 6.72 -28.98 1.24
CA VAL A 655 6.42 -30.38 0.93
C VAL A 655 5.21 -30.50 0.01
N TRP A 656 4.11 -29.81 0.31
CA TRP A 656 2.88 -29.95 -0.49
C TRP A 656 2.83 -29.05 -1.73
N ASN A 657 3.50 -27.88 -1.71
CA ASN A 657 3.64 -27.06 -2.90
C ASN A 657 4.75 -27.61 -3.83
N GLY A 658 5.69 -28.40 -3.32
CA GLY A 658 6.86 -28.88 -4.06
C GLY A 658 7.72 -27.72 -4.53
N ASN A 659 8.21 -27.78 -5.78
CA ASN A 659 8.93 -26.67 -6.41
C ASN A 659 8.01 -25.52 -6.89
N ARG A 660 6.71 -25.58 -6.58
CA ARG A 660 5.75 -24.54 -6.96
C ARG A 660 5.47 -23.67 -5.74
N ARG A 661 5.02 -22.43 -5.97
CA ARG A 661 4.64 -21.52 -4.88
C ARG A 661 3.17 -21.55 -4.53
N ARG A 662 2.34 -21.95 -5.50
CA ARG A 662 0.92 -22.14 -5.30
C ARG A 662 0.67 -23.63 -5.14
N PRO A 663 -0.19 -24.02 -4.19
CA PRO A 663 -0.60 -25.39 -4.06
C PRO A 663 -1.30 -25.83 -5.33
N VAL A 664 -0.92 -27.02 -5.81
CA VAL A 664 -1.54 -27.57 -7.00
C VAL A 664 -2.99 -27.89 -6.63
N SER A 665 -3.92 -27.36 -7.41
CA SER A 665 -5.35 -27.57 -7.20
C SER A 665 -6.01 -28.08 -8.47
N ARG A 666 -7.11 -28.81 -8.31
CA ARG A 666 -7.94 -29.31 -9.40
C ARG A 666 -9.38 -28.89 -9.15
N ALA A 667 -10.02 -28.33 -10.17
CA ALA A 667 -11.47 -28.11 -10.13
C ALA A 667 -12.17 -29.46 -10.35
N VAL A 668 -13.10 -29.79 -9.45
CA VAL A 668 -13.93 -31.00 -9.53
C VAL A 668 -15.38 -30.61 -9.32
N ALA A 669 -16.32 -31.38 -9.88
CA ALA A 669 -17.74 -31.16 -9.62
C ALA A 669 -18.05 -31.43 -8.14
N SER A 670 -18.74 -30.50 -7.47
CA SER A 670 -19.13 -30.62 -6.06
C SER A 670 -20.08 -31.79 -5.81
N ALA A 671 -20.77 -32.29 -6.85
CA ALA A 671 -21.65 -33.44 -6.78
C ALA A 671 -20.94 -34.80 -7.02
N ASP A 672 -19.65 -34.82 -7.37
CA ASP A 672 -18.91 -36.08 -7.57
C ASP A 672 -18.54 -36.68 -6.21
N ALA A 673 -19.22 -37.77 -5.84
CA ALA A 673 -19.05 -38.48 -4.56
C ALA A 673 -17.60 -38.93 -4.31
N ARG A 674 -16.78 -39.11 -5.36
CA ARG A 674 -15.36 -39.49 -5.19
C ARG A 674 -14.52 -38.40 -4.52
N PHE A 675 -14.98 -37.16 -4.57
CA PHE A 675 -14.30 -36.00 -4.00
C PHE A 675 -15.09 -35.38 -2.85
N GLU A 676 -16.07 -36.07 -2.29
CA GLU A 676 -16.90 -35.57 -1.18
C GLU A 676 -15.99 -35.13 -0.01
N ASP A 677 -15.08 -36.01 0.41
CA ASP A 677 -14.14 -35.80 1.52
C ASP A 677 -12.83 -35.10 1.11
N ALA A 678 -12.70 -34.70 -0.16
CA ALA A 678 -11.50 -34.03 -0.65
C ALA A 678 -11.40 -32.61 -0.08
N LEU A 679 -10.30 -32.33 0.61
CA LEU A 679 -10.02 -31.04 1.22
C LEU A 679 -9.79 -29.98 0.15
N THR A 680 -10.42 -28.83 0.33
CA THR A 680 -10.10 -27.63 -0.46
C THR A 680 -8.73 -27.08 -0.07
N VAL A 681 -8.15 -26.24 -0.92
CA VAL A 681 -6.88 -25.56 -0.63
C VAL A 681 -6.93 -24.78 0.69
N GLU A 682 -8.09 -24.19 1.01
CA GLU A 682 -8.31 -23.43 2.24
C GLU A 682 -8.43 -24.34 3.46
N GLN A 683 -9.15 -25.45 3.34
CA GLN A 683 -9.28 -26.45 4.41
C GLN A 683 -7.94 -27.10 4.73
N LEU A 684 -7.13 -27.38 3.72
CA LEU A 684 -5.82 -28.02 3.89
C LEU A 684 -4.85 -27.16 4.71
N ARG A 685 -4.97 -25.83 4.69
CA ARG A 685 -4.19 -24.94 5.58
C ARG A 685 -4.45 -25.21 7.07
N GLY A 686 -5.64 -25.68 7.44
CA GLY A 686 -5.94 -26.12 8.81
C GLY A 686 -5.20 -27.39 9.22
N PHE A 687 -4.58 -28.09 8.27
CA PHE A 687 -3.75 -29.28 8.49
C PHE A 687 -2.26 -28.98 8.27
N GLU A 688 -1.88 -27.72 8.11
CA GLU A 688 -0.46 -27.33 8.08
C GLU A 688 0.21 -27.78 9.37
N PHE A 689 1.44 -28.28 9.25
CA PHE A 689 2.21 -28.90 10.34
C PHE A 689 1.66 -30.22 10.89
N ARG A 690 0.59 -30.79 10.32
CA ARG A 690 0.14 -32.15 10.67
C ARG A 690 0.91 -33.21 9.90
N VAL A 691 1.02 -34.38 10.50
CA VAL A 691 1.77 -35.53 9.96
C VAL A 691 0.84 -36.43 9.16
N LEU A 692 1.27 -36.84 7.97
CA LEU A 692 0.52 -37.76 7.12
C LEU A 692 0.51 -39.18 7.72
N ARG A 693 -0.67 -39.79 7.77
CA ARG A 693 -0.88 -41.18 8.18
C ARG A 693 -0.43 -42.18 7.10
N ARG A 694 -0.56 -41.81 5.82
CA ARG A 694 -0.20 -42.65 4.66
C ARG A 694 0.56 -41.82 3.62
N ALA A 695 1.40 -42.51 2.84
CA ALA A 695 2.10 -41.89 1.73
C ALA A 695 1.10 -41.40 0.67
N LYS A 696 1.43 -40.30 0.01
CA LYS A 696 0.62 -39.68 -1.04
C LYS A 696 1.41 -39.59 -2.32
N ARG A 697 0.82 -39.99 -3.44
CA ARG A 697 1.44 -39.86 -4.76
C ARG A 697 1.08 -38.55 -5.44
N ARG A 698 1.95 -38.08 -6.33
CA ARG A 698 1.70 -36.91 -7.18
C ARG A 698 0.36 -37.01 -7.89
N GLY A 699 -0.48 -35.99 -7.69
CA GLY A 699 -1.82 -35.88 -8.28
C GLY A 699 -2.96 -36.49 -7.45
N GLU A 700 -2.66 -37.18 -6.33
CA GLU A 700 -3.68 -37.58 -5.35
C GLU A 700 -4.21 -36.35 -4.58
N PHE A 701 -5.42 -36.43 -4.03
CA PHE A 701 -6.01 -35.38 -3.19
C PHE A 701 -5.89 -35.71 -1.71
N PHE A 702 -6.04 -34.70 -0.86
CA PHE A 702 -6.02 -34.85 0.60
C PHE A 702 -7.43 -35.01 1.17
N THR A 703 -7.58 -35.86 2.18
CA THR A 703 -8.77 -36.02 3.03
C THR A 703 -8.38 -35.81 4.49
N SER A 704 -9.33 -35.53 5.38
CA SER A 704 -9.05 -35.40 6.81
C SER A 704 -8.43 -36.66 7.42
N ASP A 705 -8.81 -37.83 6.93
CA ASP A 705 -8.32 -39.15 7.40
C ASP A 705 -6.87 -39.44 7.04
N ASP A 706 -6.30 -38.63 6.12
CA ASP A 706 -4.90 -38.72 5.75
C ASP A 706 -3.97 -38.19 6.83
N PHE A 707 -4.49 -37.52 7.87
CA PHE A 707 -3.67 -36.85 8.89
C PHE A 707 -3.76 -37.56 10.24
N LEU A 708 -2.64 -37.60 10.94
CA LEU A 708 -2.58 -38.00 12.34
C LEU A 708 -3.11 -36.87 13.25
N PRO A 709 -3.50 -37.19 14.50
CA PRO A 709 -3.93 -36.19 15.47
C PRO A 709 -2.90 -35.07 15.67
N GLU A 710 -3.40 -33.89 16.01
CA GLU A 710 -2.56 -32.72 16.29
C GLU A 710 -1.58 -32.98 17.44
N GLY A 711 -0.35 -32.49 17.30
CA GLY A 711 0.74 -32.74 18.26
C GLY A 711 1.57 -34.00 17.99
N THR A 712 1.23 -34.80 16.99
CA THR A 712 2.06 -35.94 16.57
C THR A 712 3.35 -35.41 15.89
N GLY A 713 4.53 -35.81 16.39
CA GLY A 713 5.81 -35.45 15.78
C GLY A 713 6.09 -36.22 14.50
N PRO A 714 6.80 -35.65 13.50
CA PRO A 714 7.11 -36.34 12.24
C PRO A 714 8.08 -37.51 12.40
N GLY A 715 8.13 -38.36 11.38
CA GLY A 715 9.06 -39.48 11.28
C GLY A 715 8.46 -40.80 11.75
N LEU A 716 9.28 -41.84 11.77
CA LEU A 716 8.82 -43.22 12.01
C LEU A 716 8.07 -43.37 13.34
N ALA A 717 8.44 -42.64 14.39
CA ALA A 717 7.77 -42.67 15.69
C ALA A 717 6.26 -42.36 15.59
N ALA A 718 5.83 -41.55 14.61
CA ALA A 718 4.41 -41.26 14.37
C ALA A 718 3.59 -42.49 13.96
N ALA A 719 4.25 -43.56 13.49
CA ALA A 719 3.62 -44.80 13.12
C ALA A 719 3.28 -45.70 14.32
N ALA A 720 3.78 -45.36 15.51
CA ALA A 720 3.60 -46.16 16.72
C ALA A 720 2.16 -45.96 17.22
N GLY A 721 1.42 -47.06 17.39
CA GLY A 721 0.19 -47.00 18.18
C GLY A 721 0.51 -46.64 19.63
N ALA A 722 -0.48 -46.14 20.36
CA ALA A 722 -0.33 -45.95 21.80
C ALA A 722 -0.05 -47.31 22.48
N GLY A 723 1.08 -47.41 23.20
CA GLY A 723 1.54 -48.67 23.81
C GLY A 723 2.31 -49.60 22.86
N GLU A 724 2.76 -49.11 21.71
CA GLU A 724 3.66 -49.81 20.81
C GLU A 724 5.02 -49.10 20.74
N THR A 725 6.09 -49.88 20.71
CA THR A 725 7.46 -49.41 20.43
C THR A 725 7.86 -49.81 19.02
N ILE A 726 8.45 -48.87 18.28
CA ILE A 726 8.96 -49.12 16.94
C ILE A 726 10.38 -49.64 16.99
N PHE A 727 10.64 -50.67 16.20
CA PHE A 727 11.87 -51.42 16.24
C PHE A 727 12.29 -51.81 14.82
N ALA A 728 13.47 -51.36 14.40
CA ALA A 728 14.05 -51.74 13.11
C ALA A 728 14.82 -53.06 13.28
N VAL A 729 14.48 -54.05 12.45
CA VAL A 729 15.06 -55.39 12.50
C VAL A 729 15.60 -55.72 11.13
N ALA A 730 16.82 -56.26 11.05
CA ALA A 730 17.34 -56.74 9.78
C ALA A 730 16.61 -58.03 9.40
N ASP A 731 16.27 -58.22 8.13
CA ASP A 731 15.46 -59.38 7.70
C ASP A 731 16.18 -60.71 7.93
N ARG A 732 17.51 -60.68 8.09
CA ARG A 732 18.33 -61.84 8.45
C ARG A 732 18.21 -62.24 9.93
N GLU A 733 17.66 -61.39 10.79
CA GLU A 733 17.52 -61.63 12.24
C GLU A 733 16.18 -62.28 12.59
N ILE A 734 15.17 -62.12 11.74
CA ILE A 734 13.88 -62.81 11.84
C ILE A 734 13.50 -63.31 10.45
N GLU A 735 13.56 -64.63 10.27
CA GLU A 735 13.29 -65.29 9.00
C GLU A 735 11.86 -65.00 8.53
N GLY A 736 11.72 -64.69 7.23
CA GLY A 736 10.44 -64.47 6.57
C GLY A 736 9.87 -63.05 6.69
N LEU A 737 10.54 -62.12 7.38
CA LEU A 737 10.07 -60.73 7.49
C LEU A 737 9.92 -60.02 6.14
N ASP A 738 10.76 -60.34 5.17
CA ASP A 738 10.79 -59.77 3.83
C ASP A 738 9.55 -60.12 2.98
N ALA A 739 8.79 -61.14 3.38
CA ALA A 739 7.57 -61.54 2.71
C ALA A 739 6.35 -60.67 3.04
N PHE A 740 6.42 -59.85 4.09
CA PHE A 740 5.27 -59.10 4.62
C PHE A 740 5.19 -57.65 4.09
N GLN A 741 3.97 -57.16 3.92
CA GLN A 741 3.71 -55.77 3.53
C GLN A 741 3.49 -54.88 4.75
N ALA A 742 3.57 -53.56 4.55
CA ALA A 742 3.22 -52.61 5.60
C ALA A 742 1.76 -52.82 6.06
N ASN A 743 1.55 -52.72 7.37
CA ASN A 743 0.34 -53.03 8.13
C ASN A 743 -0.06 -54.51 8.23
N ASP A 744 0.73 -55.46 7.71
CA ASP A 744 0.50 -56.86 8.05
C ASP A 744 0.78 -57.09 9.55
N LEU A 745 -0.03 -57.95 10.18
CA LEU A 745 0.18 -58.41 11.55
C LEU A 745 0.94 -59.74 11.49
N VAL A 746 1.98 -59.86 12.31
CA VAL A 746 2.84 -61.04 12.37
C VAL A 746 3.04 -61.48 13.81
N ALA A 747 3.06 -62.78 14.05
CA ALA A 747 3.56 -63.36 15.28
C ALA A 747 5.05 -63.69 15.11
N ILE A 748 5.86 -63.42 16.14
CA ILE A 748 7.29 -63.76 16.16
C ILE A 748 7.49 -64.97 17.05
N LEU A 749 8.03 -66.03 16.47
CA LEU A 749 8.29 -67.32 17.12
C LEU A 749 9.79 -67.54 17.30
N VAL A 750 10.22 -68.16 18.40
CA VAL A 750 11.58 -68.72 18.54
C VAL A 750 11.55 -70.19 18.13
N ARG A 751 12.38 -70.56 17.16
CA ARG A 751 12.67 -71.95 16.78
C ARG A 751 13.66 -72.53 17.78
N GLY A 752 13.13 -73.23 18.79
CA GLY A 752 13.93 -73.98 19.76
C GLY A 752 13.92 -75.47 19.47
N VAL A 753 15.04 -76.13 19.76
CA VAL A 753 15.06 -77.58 19.99
C VAL A 753 15.10 -77.74 21.51
N VAL A 754 13.99 -78.18 22.10
CA VAL A 754 13.96 -78.43 23.55
C VAL A 754 14.72 -79.72 23.79
N GLU A 755 15.93 -79.62 24.36
CA GLU A 755 16.57 -80.79 24.93
C GLU A 755 15.82 -81.20 26.20
N PRO A 756 15.49 -82.49 26.38
CA PRO A 756 14.77 -82.94 27.56
C PRO A 756 15.61 -82.65 28.81
N PRO A 757 14.98 -82.36 29.96
CA PRO A 757 15.69 -82.23 31.21
C PRO A 757 16.56 -83.46 31.48
N THR A 758 17.79 -83.23 31.94
CA THR A 758 18.76 -84.27 32.27
C THR A 758 18.12 -85.32 33.20
N GLY A 759 17.96 -86.55 32.69
CA GLY A 759 17.37 -87.68 33.43
C GLY A 759 16.24 -88.43 32.71
N VAL A 760 15.75 -87.94 31.57
CA VAL A 760 14.68 -88.62 30.80
C VAL A 760 15.29 -89.65 29.83
N ILE A 761 15.20 -90.94 30.19
CA ILE A 761 15.59 -92.05 29.31
C ILE A 761 14.49 -92.24 28.27
N THR A 762 14.85 -92.18 26.98
CA THR A 762 13.90 -92.50 25.90
C THR A 762 14.42 -93.60 25.00
N HIS A 763 13.53 -94.54 24.72
CA HIS A 763 13.81 -95.66 23.84
C HIS A 763 13.36 -95.29 22.42
N GLY A 764 14.33 -95.08 21.52
CA GLY A 764 14.11 -95.18 20.07
C GLY A 764 13.52 -93.98 19.33
N PHE A 765 13.37 -92.81 19.96
CA PHE A 765 12.93 -91.57 19.27
C PHE A 765 13.94 -90.43 19.47
N SER A 766 14.24 -89.70 18.39
CA SER A 766 14.94 -88.42 18.46
C SER A 766 14.08 -87.41 19.21
N LEU A 767 14.46 -87.03 20.43
CA LEU A 767 13.74 -86.06 21.26
C LEU A 767 13.93 -84.60 20.86
N ARG A 768 14.65 -84.32 19.78
CA ARG A 768 14.74 -82.98 19.22
C ARG A 768 13.44 -82.63 18.51
N ARG A 769 12.37 -82.36 19.29
CA ARG A 769 11.15 -81.77 18.75
C ARG A 769 11.41 -80.29 18.55
N PRO A 770 11.25 -79.77 17.32
CA PRO A 770 11.21 -78.34 17.12
C PRO A 770 9.98 -77.82 17.86
N VAL A 771 10.18 -77.04 18.92
CA VAL A 771 9.10 -76.35 19.61
C VAL A 771 9.24 -74.88 19.25
N SER A 772 8.21 -74.33 18.62
CA SER A 772 8.10 -72.90 18.38
C SER A 772 7.40 -72.25 19.56
N ALA A 773 8.10 -71.42 20.33
CA ALA A 773 7.48 -70.60 21.37
C ALA A 773 7.13 -69.23 20.79
N VAL A 774 5.89 -68.76 21.02
CA VAL A 774 5.46 -67.41 20.63
C VAL A 774 6.12 -66.39 21.56
N VAL A 775 6.96 -65.53 21.00
CA VAL A 775 7.64 -64.46 21.75
C VAL A 775 6.85 -63.16 21.68
N VAL A 776 6.40 -62.81 20.47
CA VAL A 776 5.50 -61.67 20.24
C VAL A 776 4.25 -62.20 19.57
N PRO A 777 3.09 -62.22 20.26
CA PRO A 777 1.85 -62.73 19.71
C PRO A 777 1.31 -61.89 18.56
N SER A 778 1.58 -60.57 18.53
CA SER A 778 1.14 -59.67 17.47
C SER A 778 2.06 -58.46 17.37
N ALA A 779 2.94 -58.44 16.38
CA ALA A 779 3.66 -57.26 15.92
C ALA A 779 3.07 -56.77 14.60
N ARG A 780 3.06 -55.46 14.37
CA ARG A 780 2.62 -54.86 13.11
C ARG A 780 3.81 -54.44 12.27
N ILE A 781 3.83 -54.80 10.99
CA ILE A 781 4.84 -54.29 10.07
C ILE A 781 4.56 -52.80 9.81
N VAL A 782 5.38 -51.90 10.32
CA VAL A 782 5.25 -50.45 10.05
C VAL A 782 5.78 -50.11 8.66
N ARG A 783 6.92 -50.72 8.29
CA ARG A 783 7.55 -50.55 6.98
C ARG A 783 8.04 -51.91 6.50
N ARG A 784 7.62 -52.29 5.29
CA ARG A 784 8.12 -53.51 4.60
C ARG A 784 9.65 -53.47 4.48
N SER A 785 10.25 -54.63 4.22
CA SER A 785 11.68 -54.73 3.94
C SER A 785 12.12 -53.72 2.87
N GLN A 786 13.09 -52.90 3.23
CA GLN A 786 13.81 -52.03 2.31
C GLN A 786 15.30 -52.10 2.64
N ALA A 787 16.11 -52.53 1.66
CA ALA A 787 17.54 -52.76 1.83
C ALA A 787 17.88 -53.76 2.96
N GLY A 788 17.06 -54.80 3.14
CA GLY A 788 17.31 -55.85 4.13
C GLY A 788 16.90 -55.48 5.56
N GLN A 789 16.11 -54.42 5.75
CA GLN A 789 15.58 -53.99 7.04
C GLN A 789 14.08 -53.79 7.00
N THR A 790 13.39 -54.36 7.99
CA THR A 790 11.95 -54.23 8.22
C THR A 790 11.73 -53.46 9.52
N ILE A 791 10.70 -52.61 9.57
CA ILE A 791 10.33 -51.89 10.79
C ILE A 791 9.07 -52.50 11.37
N LEU A 792 9.14 -52.90 12.63
CA LEU A 792 8.06 -53.49 13.41
C LEU A 792 7.55 -52.48 14.44
N ALA A 793 6.24 -52.43 14.65
CA ALA A 793 5.65 -51.91 15.87
C ALA A 793 5.30 -53.09 16.76
N VAL A 794 5.90 -53.12 17.94
CA VAL A 794 5.78 -54.21 18.91
C VAL A 794 5.09 -53.66 20.15
N PRO A 795 4.05 -54.32 20.69
CA PRO A 795 3.43 -53.90 21.95
C PRO A 795 4.48 -53.80 23.07
N ASP A 796 4.41 -52.76 23.90
CA ASP A 796 5.40 -52.50 24.95
C ASP A 796 5.53 -53.68 25.94
N ALA A 797 4.42 -54.39 26.18
CA ALA A 797 4.37 -55.60 27.02
C ALA A 797 5.21 -56.77 26.44
N ASP A 798 5.42 -56.79 25.13
CA ASP A 798 6.11 -57.86 24.41
C ASP A 798 7.55 -57.50 24.06
N LEU A 799 7.92 -56.22 24.16
CA LEU A 799 9.24 -55.71 23.77
C LEU A 799 10.36 -56.39 24.56
N THR A 800 10.22 -56.51 25.88
CA THR A 800 11.23 -57.16 26.74
C THR A 800 11.40 -58.65 26.37
N ARG A 801 10.31 -59.33 25.98
CA ARG A 801 10.35 -60.73 25.55
C ARG A 801 11.07 -60.87 24.21
N LEU A 802 10.79 -59.97 23.27
CA LEU A 802 11.47 -59.92 21.98
C LEU A 802 12.98 -59.65 22.14
N GLN A 803 13.35 -58.68 22.97
CA GLN A 803 14.75 -58.34 23.25
C GLN A 803 15.50 -59.51 23.90
N ALA A 804 14.87 -60.20 24.87
CA ALA A 804 15.47 -61.37 25.51
C ALA A 804 15.65 -62.54 24.52
N ALA A 805 14.65 -62.82 23.69
CA ALA A 805 14.71 -63.86 22.67
C ALA A 805 15.76 -63.55 21.60
N TRP A 806 15.86 -62.28 21.19
CA TRP A 806 16.84 -61.87 20.21
C TRP A 806 18.26 -61.94 20.79
N ALA A 807 18.48 -61.47 22.03
CA ALA A 807 19.77 -61.60 22.70
C ALA A 807 20.20 -63.08 22.81
N ALA A 808 19.28 -63.98 23.19
CA ALA A 808 19.54 -65.42 23.25
C ALA A 808 19.93 -66.01 21.88
N SER A 809 19.26 -65.58 20.81
CA SER A 809 19.57 -66.02 19.44
C SER A 809 20.97 -65.61 18.95
N MET A 810 21.55 -64.56 19.52
CA MET A 810 22.93 -64.14 19.20
C MET A 810 23.99 -64.89 20.02
N THR A 811 23.63 -65.38 21.21
CA THR A 811 24.58 -66.06 22.12
C THR A 811 24.68 -67.56 21.91
N ASP A 812 23.66 -68.19 21.32
CA ASP A 812 23.64 -69.63 21.01
C ASP A 812 24.45 -69.94 19.74
N ASP A 813 25.72 -69.53 19.71
CA ASP A 813 26.71 -69.92 18.71
C ASP A 813 27.26 -71.32 19.06
N VAL A 814 26.36 -72.29 19.19
CA VAL A 814 26.68 -73.67 19.62
C VAL A 814 27.27 -74.45 18.44
N GLY A 815 28.53 -74.15 18.09
CA GLY A 815 29.54 -75.06 17.53
C GLY A 815 29.24 -75.83 16.23
N GLY A 816 28.12 -75.61 15.57
CA GLY A 816 27.73 -76.26 14.33
C GLY A 816 27.84 -75.30 13.15
N ASN A 817 28.49 -75.73 12.06
CA ASN A 817 28.84 -74.97 10.86
C ASN A 817 27.66 -74.39 10.03
N ASP A 818 26.46 -74.24 10.61
CA ASP A 818 25.25 -73.67 9.99
C ASP A 818 25.10 -72.18 10.39
N SER A 819 26.10 -71.37 10.05
CA SER A 819 26.33 -70.00 10.56
C SER A 819 25.45 -68.89 9.94
N GLY A 820 24.18 -69.17 9.60
CA GLY A 820 23.38 -68.18 8.85
C GLY A 820 21.88 -68.18 9.01
N ARG A 821 21.29 -68.98 9.91
CA ARG A 821 19.83 -69.01 10.08
C ARG A 821 19.42 -68.38 11.41
N SER A 822 18.56 -67.37 11.36
CA SER A 822 17.97 -66.78 12.56
C SER A 822 17.11 -67.80 13.31
N HIS A 823 17.24 -67.82 14.63
CA HIS A 823 16.35 -68.61 15.50
C HIS A 823 14.95 -68.00 15.61
N LEU A 824 14.71 -66.80 15.09
CA LEU A 824 13.40 -66.15 15.07
C LEU A 824 12.72 -66.34 13.71
N LEU A 825 11.41 -66.58 13.73
CA LEU A 825 10.55 -66.74 12.55
C LEU A 825 9.34 -65.81 12.66
N ALA A 826 9.07 -65.04 11.62
CA ALA A 826 7.83 -64.28 11.50
C ALA A 826 6.75 -65.12 10.80
N VAL A 827 5.54 -65.16 11.36
CA VAL A 827 4.38 -65.88 10.81
C VAL A 827 3.21 -64.93 10.65
N ALA A 828 2.55 -64.97 9.49
CA ALA A 828 1.38 -64.15 9.19
C ALA A 828 0.24 -64.41 10.18
N LEU A 829 -0.41 -63.35 10.66
CA LEU A 829 -1.71 -63.46 11.33
C LEU A 829 -2.85 -63.19 10.33
N PRO A 830 -4.04 -63.79 10.52
CA PRO A 830 -5.18 -63.57 9.64
C PRO A 830 -5.59 -62.09 9.59
N ARG A 831 -5.73 -61.53 8.38
CA ARG A 831 -6.25 -60.17 8.17
C ARG A 831 -7.72 -60.13 8.59
N GLY A 832 -8.03 -59.52 9.73
CA GLY A 832 -9.41 -59.37 10.25
C GLY A 832 -9.53 -59.56 11.76
N ILE A 833 -8.52 -60.12 12.42
CA ILE A 833 -8.49 -60.20 13.88
C ILE A 833 -7.95 -58.87 14.41
N SER A 834 -8.83 -58.04 14.97
CA SER A 834 -8.41 -56.84 15.68
C SER A 834 -7.53 -57.24 16.88
N PRO A 835 -6.38 -56.59 17.12
CA PRO A 835 -5.49 -56.93 18.24
C PRO A 835 -6.18 -56.85 19.61
N ALA A 836 -7.26 -56.07 19.71
CA ALA A 836 -8.11 -56.02 20.90
C ALA A 836 -8.81 -57.36 21.21
N ALA A 837 -9.13 -58.18 20.20
CA ALA A 837 -9.77 -59.47 20.38
C ALA A 837 -8.79 -60.57 20.87
N VAL A 838 -7.50 -60.44 20.56
CA VAL A 838 -6.46 -61.41 20.98
C VAL A 838 -6.13 -61.28 22.46
N ASN A 839 -6.15 -60.05 23.01
CA ASN A 839 -5.83 -59.80 24.42
C ASN A 839 -7.02 -59.99 25.37
N GLN A 840 -8.27 -59.97 24.89
CA GLN A 840 -9.47 -60.10 25.74
C GLN A 840 -9.88 -61.55 26.06
N GLY A 841 -9.30 -62.55 25.40
CA GLY A 841 -9.65 -63.96 25.62
C GLY A 841 -9.23 -64.57 26.96
N GLY A 842 -8.51 -63.81 27.81
CA GLY A 842 -7.94 -64.31 29.07
C GLY A 842 -8.75 -64.04 30.35
N GLU A 843 -9.69 -63.08 30.37
CA GLU A 843 -10.26 -62.59 31.64
C GLU A 843 -11.80 -62.66 31.78
N GLN A 844 -12.56 -63.05 30.76
CA GLN A 844 -14.03 -63.02 30.83
C GLN A 844 -14.67 -64.40 30.76
N ARG A 845 -14.70 -65.10 31.92
CA ARG A 845 -15.69 -66.16 32.15
C ARG A 845 -16.10 -66.33 33.61
N VAL A 846 -16.42 -65.24 34.30
CA VAL A 846 -17.30 -65.29 35.49
C VAL A 846 -18.17 -64.02 35.52
N ALA A 847 -19.48 -64.23 35.70
CA ALA A 847 -20.55 -63.26 36.00
C ALA A 847 -21.52 -62.86 34.86
N ASP A 848 -22.43 -63.77 34.52
CA ASP A 848 -23.87 -63.44 34.40
C ASP A 848 -24.42 -63.41 35.85
N THR A 849 -25.18 -62.45 36.37
CA THR A 849 -26.61 -62.15 36.10
C THR A 849 -27.02 -61.03 37.08
N VAL A 850 -27.58 -59.88 36.66
CA VAL A 850 -28.61 -59.05 37.36
C VAL A 850 -29.08 -57.93 36.39
N PRO A 851 -30.40 -57.67 36.18
CA PRO A 851 -30.91 -56.62 35.29
C PRO A 851 -31.14 -55.25 36.01
N PRO A 852 -31.40 -54.16 35.27
CA PRO A 852 -31.07 -52.80 35.70
C PRO A 852 -32.20 -52.09 36.45
N SER A 853 -31.85 -51.16 37.35
CA SER A 853 -32.80 -50.19 37.90
C SER A 853 -32.19 -48.79 38.05
N HIS A 854 -32.80 -47.83 37.36
CA HIS A 854 -33.00 -46.40 37.65
C HIS A 854 -31.88 -45.51 38.22
N ALA A 855 -31.62 -44.42 37.49
CA ALA A 855 -31.00 -43.15 37.93
C ALA A 855 -31.80 -42.49 39.08
N PRO A 856 -31.20 -41.61 39.93
CA PRO A 856 -30.95 -40.19 39.56
C PRO A 856 -29.71 -39.57 40.31
N PRO A 857 -29.57 -38.23 40.54
CA PRO A 857 -28.68 -37.34 39.76
C PRO A 857 -27.63 -36.62 40.67
N PRO A 858 -27.10 -35.39 40.40
CA PRO A 858 -25.66 -35.14 40.39
C PRO A 858 -25.13 -34.29 41.58
N ASN A 859 -23.80 -34.11 41.60
CA ASN A 859 -22.97 -33.20 42.41
C ASN A 859 -22.49 -33.70 43.78
N ARG A 860 -21.16 -33.89 43.90
CA ARG A 860 -20.31 -33.13 44.83
C ARG A 860 -18.82 -33.38 44.62
N PHE A 861 -18.08 -32.28 44.48
CA PHE A 861 -16.65 -32.17 44.75
C PHE A 861 -16.33 -32.74 46.14
N VAL A 862 -15.29 -33.59 46.24
CA VAL A 862 -14.28 -33.57 47.32
C VAL A 862 -12.98 -34.19 46.80
N SER A 863 -11.90 -33.43 46.99
CA SER A 863 -10.49 -33.82 46.96
C SER A 863 -10.11 -34.76 48.11
N SER A 864 -9.22 -35.74 47.90
CA SER A 864 -8.03 -35.90 48.76
C SER A 864 -7.18 -37.10 48.36
N THR A 865 -5.90 -36.85 48.48
CA THR A 865 -4.71 -37.69 48.32
C THR A 865 -4.60 -38.82 49.36
N ASP A 866 -3.79 -39.82 48.99
CA ASP A 866 -3.04 -40.79 49.79
C ASP A 866 -3.78 -41.95 50.50
N TRP A 867 -3.35 -43.19 50.24
CA TRP A 867 -2.42 -43.95 51.10
C TRP A 867 -2.13 -45.38 50.56
N THR A 868 -0.85 -45.63 50.25
CA THR A 868 0.05 -46.81 50.40
C THR A 868 -0.43 -48.28 50.57
N ARG A 869 0.39 -49.17 49.93
CA ARG A 869 0.77 -50.60 50.21
C ARG A 869 -0.30 -51.67 49.92
N GLN A 870 -0.02 -52.86 49.35
CA GLN A 870 1.14 -53.77 49.43
C GLN A 870 1.06 -54.82 48.27
N PRO A 871 2.15 -55.50 47.85
CA PRO A 871 2.11 -56.43 46.73
C PRO A 871 1.83 -57.86 47.20
N ASP A 872 0.87 -58.54 46.57
CA ASP A 872 0.73 -60.00 46.66
C ASP A 872 1.29 -60.66 45.40
N ARG A 873 2.30 -61.50 45.61
CA ARG A 873 2.83 -62.44 44.62
C ARG A 873 2.09 -63.76 44.79
N SER A 874 1.27 -64.12 43.82
CA SER A 874 0.88 -65.51 43.57
C SER A 874 1.29 -65.89 42.16
N SER A 875 2.22 -66.85 42.07
CA SER A 875 2.61 -67.51 40.82
C SER A 875 1.46 -68.40 40.34
N GLU A 876 0.63 -67.89 39.45
CA GLU A 876 -0.38 -68.68 38.76
C GLU A 876 0.21 -69.26 37.46
N SER A 877 0.19 -70.58 37.36
CA SER A 877 0.68 -71.34 36.21
C SER A 877 -0.14 -71.02 34.95
N ILE A 878 0.54 -70.59 33.89
CA ILE A 878 -0.04 -70.33 32.56
C ILE A 878 -0.69 -71.61 32.03
N PRO A 879 -1.98 -71.62 31.65
CA PRO A 879 -2.56 -72.74 30.91
C PRO A 879 -1.90 -72.83 29.53
N ALA A 880 -1.48 -74.03 29.15
CA ALA A 880 -0.86 -74.29 27.86
C ALA A 880 -1.80 -73.89 26.71
N PHE A 881 -1.49 -72.78 26.06
CA PHE A 881 -2.09 -72.40 24.79
C PHE A 881 -1.44 -73.25 23.70
N ASP A 882 -2.21 -74.09 23.01
CA ASP A 882 -1.78 -74.86 21.85
C ASP A 882 -2.30 -74.19 20.56
N PRO A 883 -1.57 -73.22 19.99
CA PRO A 883 -1.98 -72.53 18.77
C PRO A 883 -1.99 -73.42 17.52
N LEU A 884 -1.54 -74.68 17.64
CA LEU A 884 -1.48 -75.63 16.52
C LEU A 884 -2.68 -76.58 16.47
N GLY A 885 -3.56 -76.57 17.48
CA GLY A 885 -4.70 -77.50 17.57
C GLY A 885 -5.68 -77.43 16.38
N GLU A 886 -5.68 -76.33 15.63
CA GLU A 886 -6.55 -76.10 14.47
C GLU A 886 -5.83 -76.14 13.12
N ILE A 887 -4.53 -76.42 13.09
CA ILE A 887 -3.75 -76.48 11.86
C ILE A 887 -3.74 -77.92 11.33
N LYS A 888 -4.36 -78.13 10.15
CA LYS A 888 -4.25 -79.41 9.44
C LYS A 888 -3.01 -79.40 8.54
N LEU A 889 -2.06 -80.27 8.86
CA LEU A 889 -0.88 -80.53 8.04
C LEU A 889 -1.20 -81.64 7.04
N THR A 890 -0.97 -81.39 5.75
CA THR A 890 -1.14 -82.36 4.68
C THR A 890 0.20 -82.57 3.99
N GLU A 891 0.69 -83.81 3.98
CA GLU A 891 1.93 -84.19 3.30
C GLU A 891 1.62 -84.44 1.81
N ALA A 892 2.23 -83.65 0.93
CA ALA A 892 2.20 -83.88 -0.50
C ALA A 892 3.55 -84.42 -0.95
N ILE A 893 3.53 -85.60 -1.58
CA ILE A 893 4.73 -86.24 -2.11
C ILE A 893 4.76 -86.02 -3.62
N VAL A 894 5.69 -85.17 -4.09
CA VAL A 894 5.89 -84.91 -5.52
C VAL A 894 7.30 -85.36 -5.88
N GLY A 895 7.39 -86.50 -6.54
CA GLY A 895 8.67 -87.16 -6.85
C GLY A 895 9.38 -87.68 -5.60
N GLN A 896 10.69 -87.44 -5.48
CA GLN A 896 11.47 -87.80 -4.27
C GLN A 896 11.41 -86.74 -3.16
N ARG A 897 10.67 -85.64 -3.36
CA ARG A 897 10.54 -84.58 -2.36
C ARG A 897 9.20 -84.69 -1.65
N ARG A 898 9.28 -84.62 -0.33
CA ARG A 898 8.13 -84.51 0.57
C ARG A 898 7.96 -83.04 0.93
N GLU A 899 6.80 -82.50 0.65
CA GLU A 899 6.43 -81.13 0.99
C GLU A 899 5.23 -81.16 1.94
N TRP A 900 5.26 -80.30 2.96
CA TRP A 900 4.23 -80.23 3.98
C TRP A 900 3.47 -78.92 3.81
N HIS A 901 2.15 -79.02 3.66
CA HIS A 901 1.27 -77.86 3.55
C HIS A 901 0.41 -77.76 4.81
N ALA A 902 0.47 -76.61 5.47
CA ALA A 902 -0.34 -76.28 6.64
C ALA A 902 -1.55 -75.45 6.21
N PHE A 903 -2.76 -75.87 6.57
CA PHE A 903 -3.99 -75.14 6.31
C PHE A 903 -4.63 -74.69 7.62
N ALA A 904 -5.07 -73.43 7.68
CA ALA A 904 -5.89 -72.92 8.76
C ALA A 904 -7.33 -73.44 8.59
N GLY A 905 -7.89 -74.09 9.61
CA GLY A 905 -9.28 -74.54 9.58
C GLY A 905 -10.25 -73.35 9.71
N GLU A 906 -11.18 -73.18 8.76
CA GLU A 906 -12.32 -72.28 8.96
C GLU A 906 -13.37 -72.95 9.86
N PRO A 907 -13.93 -72.24 10.87
CA PRO A 907 -15.06 -72.75 11.63
C PRO A 907 -16.34 -72.63 10.81
N GLY A 908 -16.72 -73.73 10.17
CA GLY A 908 -18.08 -73.98 9.71
C GLY A 908 -18.56 -73.14 8.52
N SER A 909 -18.16 -73.52 7.30
CA SER A 909 -19.03 -73.28 6.13
C SER A 909 -18.89 -74.42 5.11
N SER A 910 -20.00 -75.11 4.85
CA SER A 910 -20.10 -76.09 3.78
C SER A 910 -20.56 -75.38 2.52
N THR A 911 -19.64 -74.89 1.69
CA THR A 911 -19.90 -74.64 0.26
C THR A 911 -18.58 -74.36 -0.46
N SER A 912 -18.31 -75.16 -1.51
CA SER A 912 -17.13 -75.02 -2.35
C SER A 912 -17.29 -73.87 -3.34
N PRO A 913 -16.25 -73.03 -3.55
CA PRO A 913 -16.09 -72.31 -4.80
C PRO A 913 -14.80 -72.71 -5.54
N ARG A 914 -14.94 -72.86 -6.86
CA ARG A 914 -13.86 -73.01 -7.85
C ARG A 914 -12.95 -71.78 -7.83
N ALA A 915 -11.64 -72.00 -7.76
CA ALA A 915 -10.62 -70.97 -7.96
C ALA A 915 -10.36 -70.71 -9.48
N PRO A 916 -10.09 -69.46 -9.90
CA PRO A 916 -9.56 -69.18 -11.23
C PRO A 916 -8.02 -69.28 -11.24
N GLU A 917 -7.48 -70.02 -12.22
CA GLU A 917 -6.05 -70.07 -12.53
C GLU A 917 -5.56 -68.71 -13.07
N TRP A 918 -4.48 -68.19 -12.49
CA TRP A 918 -3.66 -67.13 -13.09
C TRP A 918 -2.26 -67.67 -13.34
N ASN A 919 -1.93 -67.87 -14.61
CA ASN A 919 -0.57 -68.21 -15.07
C ASN A 919 0.26 -66.93 -15.23
N PHE A 920 1.40 -66.85 -14.55
CA PHE A 920 2.47 -65.91 -14.90
C PHE A 920 3.68 -66.68 -15.43
N THR A 921 3.98 -66.49 -16.71
CA THR A 921 5.22 -66.92 -17.36
C THR A 921 6.25 -65.79 -17.22
N ARG A 922 7.43 -66.08 -16.65
CA ARG A 922 8.59 -65.16 -16.65
C ARG A 922 9.31 -65.21 -18.00
N GLN A 923 9.58 -64.04 -18.58
CA GLN A 923 10.80 -63.78 -19.35
C GLN A 923 11.74 -62.94 -18.49
#